data_AF-A0AAD6ZVP9-F1
#
_entry.id   AF-A0AAD6ZVP9-F1
#
_cell.length_a   1.000
_cell.length_b   1.000
_cell.length_c   1.000
_cell.angle_alpha   90.00
_cell.angle_beta   90.00
_cell.angle_gamma   90.00
#
_symmetry.space_group_name_H-M   'P 1'
#
loop_
_entity.id
_entity.type
_entity.pdbx_description
1 polymer ?
#
loop_
_entity_poly.entity_id
_entity_poly.type
_entity_poly.pdbx_seq_one_letter_code
_entity_poly.pdbx_strand_id
1 'polypeptide(L)'
;MSGSGFDSTVCTPEQLEISGASEFYCYTRRQNVGLVAVTLAGFLSLAAVVTILGLIARNILRTFKKKGDRPALIQQPMDLFMLSLFFGDLFQSIGVVMDVRWINNGIVQGGDFCTAQGMLQNIGQAAIAMSTFIITLHTFDTIWRRGGIGSRKLAAVIVGTIWTFLVLTVSISTAVHRSPRFYAPTPYWCWINSAYPKYRIAIENFWLWIGFAVSVLYVPLLFWDTGHIIPGDPEWWTFKINTDAHSNHQLPKLKLTLCALAYCLPVLPTSLARWFLFVHDDAKPFATPEAQFIVKGIFSLSGVFDVVAFKVARSGLLLFPSSDNPDETSSVASGNSPPTPEVSLHDDVKSTNSVDNAKPNVPSWRFRLLVCAWVLVNVLDVIWIIYYIRSATEPNPRTAANKSHAGWQAYYLMMYAFGFYWGCVNIVVWMWYFQSKYSPTRTQSGNSVVRSLRKWGSVAVLLPISVIMGLGPFFAPVVGIKLIQQQAWLHRCDLFSGEVVLNGLLFTSPRNAIPVASFYFRQPNGNLEKQYDYGLTQDGTNRSLWHFALLPDSQPLTQIQSVTYDFDNFTFVSTCPGNTSQCSQGSFKDTGVLELSITDPFNSTIAHLRAVDKGWDYGKSDDAPSYILKQVDGDGSLGNVVVRTAVTRPEHCYSLKLCANDADIATLAPVGLTLFRQNEYSKVCSTPNS
;
A
#
# COMPACT_ATOMS: atom_id res chain seq x y z
N MET A 1 6.61 -31.74 -30.45
CA MET A 1 6.86 -32.66 -29.31
C MET A 1 6.49 -31.95 -28.01
N SER A 2 6.01 -32.69 -27.01
CA SER A 2 5.85 -32.35 -25.57
C SER A 2 6.21 -30.92 -25.08
N GLY A 3 5.26 -30.19 -24.46
CA GLY A 3 5.62 -28.89 -23.87
C GLY A 3 4.65 -28.07 -22.98
N SER A 4 3.39 -28.44 -22.69
CA SER A 4 2.50 -27.55 -21.89
C SER A 4 1.29 -28.20 -21.15
N GLY A 5 1.35 -29.48 -20.79
CA GLY A 5 0.24 -30.20 -20.12
C GLY A 5 -0.05 -29.82 -18.65
N PHE A 6 0.21 -28.58 -18.23
CA PHE A 6 0.15 -28.14 -16.82
C PHE A 6 -0.78 -26.95 -16.53
N ASP A 7 -1.15 -26.17 -17.55
CA ASP A 7 -1.91 -24.92 -17.40
C ASP A 7 -3.40 -25.07 -17.74
N SER A 8 -3.94 -26.28 -17.60
CA SER A 8 -5.37 -26.56 -17.68
C SER A 8 -6.12 -25.93 -16.50
N THR A 9 -7.12 -25.11 -16.80
CA THR A 9 -8.17 -24.68 -15.86
C THR A 9 -9.12 -25.86 -15.53
N VAL A 10 -9.79 -25.79 -14.38
CA VAL A 10 -10.73 -26.84 -13.94
C VAL A 10 -12.14 -26.66 -14.55
N CYS A 11 -12.47 -25.46 -15.03
CA CYS A 11 -13.77 -25.09 -15.58
C CYS A 11 -13.96 -25.51 -17.05
N THR A 12 -15.22 -25.64 -17.48
CA THR A 12 -15.55 -25.77 -18.91
C THR A 12 -15.28 -24.46 -19.67
N PRO A 13 -15.09 -24.50 -21.00
CA PRO A 13 -14.88 -23.27 -21.79
C PRO A 13 -15.99 -22.23 -21.64
N GLU A 14 -17.25 -22.67 -21.55
CA GLU A 14 -18.42 -21.81 -21.36
C GLU A 14 -18.40 -21.07 -20.00
N GLN A 15 -17.91 -21.73 -18.94
CA GLN A 15 -17.71 -21.10 -17.64
C GLN A 15 -16.54 -20.10 -17.65
N LEU A 16 -15.54 -20.33 -18.51
CA LEU A 16 -14.38 -19.44 -18.65
C LEU A 16 -14.77 -18.10 -19.32
N GLU A 17 -15.69 -18.09 -20.31
CA GLU A 17 -16.21 -16.84 -20.91
C GLU A 17 -17.00 -15.97 -19.93
N ILE A 18 -17.53 -16.54 -18.84
CA ILE A 18 -18.37 -15.85 -17.85
C ILE A 18 -17.54 -15.42 -16.60
N SER A 19 -16.30 -15.92 -16.47
CA SER A 19 -15.34 -15.64 -15.38
C SER A 19 -14.79 -14.21 -15.43
N GLY A 20 -15.68 -13.24 -15.24
CA GLY A 20 -15.43 -11.79 -15.25
C GLY A 20 -16.59 -10.98 -14.68
N ALA A 21 -17.80 -11.55 -14.60
CA ALA A 21 -18.83 -11.08 -13.67
C ALA A 21 -18.40 -11.39 -12.22
N SER A 22 -18.65 -10.47 -11.29
CA SER A 22 -18.15 -10.50 -9.90
C SER A 22 -18.85 -11.52 -8.98
N GLU A 23 -19.27 -12.66 -9.53
CA GLU A 23 -19.99 -13.73 -8.84
C GLU A 23 -19.22 -15.08 -8.82
N PHE A 24 -18.23 -15.33 -9.68
CA PHE A 24 -17.33 -16.49 -9.52
C PHE A 24 -15.96 -16.35 -10.22
N TYR A 25 -15.02 -17.23 -9.85
CA TYR A 25 -13.67 -17.35 -10.39
C TYR A 25 -13.23 -18.82 -10.49
N CYS A 26 -12.50 -19.16 -11.55
CA CYS A 26 -12.01 -20.51 -11.85
C CYS A 26 -10.51 -20.66 -11.60
N TYR A 27 -10.07 -21.65 -10.80
CA TYR A 27 -8.64 -21.87 -10.57
C TYR A 27 -7.96 -22.65 -11.71
N THR A 28 -6.73 -22.26 -12.01
CA THR A 28 -5.73 -23.12 -12.66
C THR A 28 -5.21 -24.18 -11.68
N ARG A 29 -4.61 -25.25 -12.22
CA ARG A 29 -3.96 -26.30 -11.41
C ARG A 29 -2.90 -25.76 -10.43
N ARG A 30 -2.15 -24.72 -10.82
CA ARG A 30 -1.12 -24.08 -9.97
C ARG A 30 -1.76 -23.31 -8.81
N GLN A 31 -2.78 -22.51 -9.10
CA GLN A 31 -3.50 -21.72 -8.09
C GLN A 31 -4.18 -22.62 -7.05
N ASN A 32 -4.76 -23.75 -7.46
CA ASN A 32 -5.35 -24.72 -6.52
C ASN A 32 -4.27 -25.33 -5.58
N VAL A 33 -3.08 -25.68 -6.09
CA VAL A 33 -1.95 -26.13 -5.25
C VAL A 33 -1.48 -25.02 -4.27
N GLY A 34 -1.44 -23.76 -4.72
CA GLY A 34 -1.16 -22.62 -3.84
C GLY A 34 -2.20 -22.45 -2.73
N LEU A 35 -3.49 -22.61 -3.05
CA LEU A 35 -4.58 -22.56 -2.09
C LEU A 35 -4.51 -23.72 -1.08
N VAL A 36 -4.18 -24.95 -1.52
CA VAL A 36 -3.92 -26.09 -0.62
C VAL A 36 -2.84 -25.78 0.40
N ALA A 37 -1.73 -25.13 0.00
CA ALA A 37 -0.67 -24.74 0.93
C ALA A 37 -1.14 -23.69 1.96
N VAL A 38 -1.94 -22.70 1.52
CA VAL A 38 -2.59 -21.71 2.40
C VAL A 38 -3.53 -22.38 3.41
N THR A 39 -4.37 -23.30 2.94
CA THR A 39 -5.33 -24.02 3.79
C THR A 39 -4.63 -24.93 4.82
N LEU A 40 -3.53 -25.60 4.44
CA LEU A 40 -2.71 -26.38 5.36
C LEU A 40 -2.06 -25.50 6.45
N ALA A 41 -1.58 -24.31 6.11
CA ALA A 41 -1.13 -23.31 7.09
C ALA A 41 -2.26 -22.90 8.06
N GLY A 42 -3.47 -22.65 7.53
CA GLY A 42 -4.66 -22.38 8.33
C GLY A 42 -5.03 -23.51 9.31
N PHE A 43 -4.92 -24.78 8.89
CA PHE A 43 -5.11 -25.92 9.78
C PHE A 43 -4.07 -25.99 10.92
N LEU A 44 -2.80 -25.67 10.64
CA LEU A 44 -1.74 -25.64 11.66
C LEU A 44 -2.00 -24.53 12.70
N SER A 45 -2.36 -23.32 12.26
CA SER A 45 -2.77 -22.22 13.14
C SER A 45 -4.01 -22.58 13.96
N LEU A 46 -5.04 -23.14 13.33
CA LEU A 46 -6.26 -23.57 14.01
C LEU A 46 -5.96 -24.59 15.12
N ALA A 47 -5.13 -25.60 14.83
CA ALA A 47 -4.73 -26.61 15.81
C ALA A 47 -3.92 -26.01 16.96
N ALA A 48 -2.97 -25.11 16.68
CA ALA A 48 -2.17 -24.43 17.70
C ALA A 48 -3.02 -23.56 18.63
N VAL A 49 -3.92 -22.75 18.06
CA VAL A 49 -4.78 -21.80 18.78
C VAL A 49 -5.86 -22.52 19.59
N VAL A 50 -6.53 -23.53 19.01
CA VAL A 50 -7.49 -24.37 19.76
C VAL A 50 -6.79 -25.10 20.91
N THR A 51 -5.55 -25.54 20.72
CA THR A 51 -4.76 -26.16 21.81
C THR A 51 -4.46 -25.16 22.94
N ILE A 52 -4.02 -23.93 22.65
CA ILE A 52 -3.71 -22.96 23.72
C ILE A 52 -4.97 -22.49 24.44
N LEU A 53 -6.06 -22.20 23.70
CA LEU A 53 -7.36 -21.81 24.26
C LEU A 53 -7.95 -22.94 25.11
N GLY A 54 -7.81 -24.20 24.66
CA GLY A 54 -8.23 -25.38 25.43
C GLY A 54 -7.44 -25.55 26.73
N LEU A 55 -6.12 -25.32 26.73
CA LEU A 55 -5.29 -25.34 27.93
C LEU A 55 -5.63 -24.20 28.91
N ILE A 56 -5.85 -22.99 28.38
CA ILE A 56 -6.31 -21.81 29.14
C ILE A 56 -7.66 -22.12 29.80
N ALA A 57 -8.66 -22.57 29.04
CA ALA A 57 -9.98 -22.93 29.54
C ALA A 57 -9.93 -24.06 30.59
N ARG A 58 -9.12 -25.12 30.34
CA ARG A 58 -8.91 -26.22 31.29
C ARG A 58 -8.35 -25.73 32.63
N ASN A 59 -7.43 -24.77 32.61
CA ASN A 59 -6.86 -24.19 33.83
C ASN A 59 -7.84 -23.25 34.54
N ILE A 60 -8.60 -22.42 33.81
CA ILE A 60 -9.71 -21.62 34.38
C ILE A 60 -10.72 -22.52 35.12
N LEU A 61 -11.20 -23.58 34.46
CA LEU A 61 -12.17 -24.52 35.02
C LEU A 61 -11.61 -25.33 36.21
N ARG A 62 -10.32 -25.65 36.21
CA ARG A 62 -9.63 -26.29 37.35
C ARG A 62 -9.59 -25.37 38.57
N THR A 63 -9.25 -24.10 38.39
CA THR A 63 -9.20 -23.13 39.49
C THR A 63 -10.61 -22.85 40.04
N PHE A 64 -11.63 -22.70 39.20
CA PHE A 64 -13.02 -22.57 39.68
C PHE A 64 -13.54 -23.79 40.45
N LYS A 65 -13.04 -25.01 40.16
CA LYS A 65 -13.38 -26.21 40.94
C LYS A 65 -12.67 -26.28 42.30
N LYS A 66 -11.54 -25.60 42.49
CA LYS A 66 -10.89 -25.44 43.80
C LYS A 66 -11.54 -24.28 44.56
N LYS A 67 -12.67 -24.54 45.23
CA LYS A 67 -13.33 -23.59 46.16
C LYS A 67 -12.31 -23.01 47.15
N GLY A 68 -12.00 -21.72 47.01
CA GLY A 68 -11.16 -20.97 47.94
C GLY A 68 -10.42 -19.82 47.24
N ASP A 69 -9.71 -20.15 46.16
CA ASP A 69 -8.82 -19.20 45.50
C ASP A 69 -9.50 -18.36 44.41
N ARG A 70 -9.09 -17.10 44.28
CA ARG A 70 -9.53 -16.22 43.19
C ARG A 70 -8.88 -16.70 41.88
N PRO A 71 -9.59 -16.70 40.72
CA PRO A 71 -9.05 -17.24 39.47
C PRO A 71 -7.80 -16.48 39.01
N ALA A 72 -6.63 -17.08 39.27
CA ALA A 72 -5.31 -16.47 39.12
C ALA A 72 -4.88 -16.22 37.66
N LEU A 73 -5.67 -16.61 36.66
CA LEU A 73 -5.27 -16.54 35.25
C LEU A 73 -5.45 -15.17 34.59
N ILE A 74 -6.25 -14.26 35.16
CA ILE A 74 -6.39 -12.87 34.67
C ILE A 74 -5.84 -11.91 35.72
N GLN A 75 -4.55 -12.07 36.05
CA GLN A 75 -3.83 -11.18 36.96
C GLN A 75 -3.33 -9.91 36.25
N GLN A 76 -2.86 -10.01 34.99
CA GLN A 76 -2.28 -8.88 34.26
C GLN A 76 -3.21 -8.41 33.12
N PRO A 77 -3.27 -7.10 32.82
CA PRO A 77 -4.01 -6.57 31.67
C PRO A 77 -3.59 -7.18 30.31
N MET A 78 -2.31 -7.55 30.18
CA MET A 78 -1.75 -8.25 29.02
C MET A 78 -2.47 -9.55 28.67
N ASP A 79 -2.98 -10.30 29.66
CA ASP A 79 -3.72 -11.56 29.45
C ASP A 79 -4.92 -11.37 28.53
N LEU A 80 -5.61 -10.23 28.65
CA LEU A 80 -6.85 -9.98 27.92
C LEU A 80 -6.59 -9.54 26.47
N PHE A 81 -5.48 -8.83 26.22
CA PHE A 81 -5.05 -8.53 24.86
C PHE A 81 -4.55 -9.78 24.13
N MET A 82 -3.82 -10.66 24.81
CA MET A 82 -3.42 -11.97 24.27
C MET A 82 -4.63 -12.89 24.00
N LEU A 83 -5.65 -12.87 24.87
CA LEU A 83 -6.89 -13.61 24.63
C LEU A 83 -7.66 -13.05 23.41
N SER A 84 -7.70 -11.72 23.25
CA SER A 84 -8.29 -11.05 22.08
C SER A 84 -7.57 -11.42 20.78
N LEU A 85 -6.23 -11.46 20.80
CA LEU A 85 -5.38 -11.90 19.69
C LEU A 85 -5.73 -13.34 19.26
N PHE A 86 -5.72 -14.30 20.20
CA PHE A 86 -6.06 -15.69 19.90
C PHE A 86 -7.49 -15.91 19.40
N PHE A 87 -8.47 -15.10 19.82
CA PHE A 87 -9.81 -15.14 19.22
C PHE A 87 -9.81 -14.58 17.79
N GLY A 88 -8.98 -13.58 17.49
CA GLY A 88 -8.72 -13.12 16.13
C GLY A 88 -8.14 -14.22 15.24
N ASP A 89 -7.07 -14.89 15.71
CA ASP A 89 -6.47 -16.03 15.00
C ASP A 89 -7.45 -17.19 14.81
N LEU A 90 -8.35 -17.44 15.76
CA LEU A 90 -9.38 -18.47 15.65
C LEU A 90 -10.34 -18.16 14.48
N PHE A 91 -10.88 -16.95 14.40
CA PHE A 91 -11.76 -16.55 13.29
C PHE A 91 -11.03 -16.53 11.94
N GLN A 92 -9.79 -16.01 11.91
CA GLN A 92 -8.94 -16.01 10.72
C GLN A 92 -8.66 -17.44 10.23
N SER A 93 -8.23 -18.33 11.13
CA SER A 93 -7.88 -19.72 10.78
C SER A 93 -9.09 -20.52 10.32
N ILE A 94 -10.27 -20.33 10.92
CA ILE A 94 -11.53 -20.92 10.43
C ILE A 94 -11.85 -20.38 9.03
N GLY A 95 -11.73 -19.06 8.82
CA GLY A 95 -11.97 -18.42 7.52
C GLY A 95 -11.03 -18.90 6.41
N VAL A 96 -9.79 -19.31 6.74
CA VAL A 96 -8.84 -19.94 5.80
C VAL A 96 -9.10 -21.44 5.62
N VAL A 97 -9.52 -22.16 6.66
CA VAL A 97 -9.90 -23.58 6.55
C VAL A 97 -11.14 -23.78 5.68
N MET A 98 -12.01 -22.77 5.55
CA MET A 98 -13.14 -22.80 4.60
C MET A 98 -12.71 -22.91 3.13
N ASP A 99 -11.46 -22.57 2.78
CA ASP A 99 -10.94 -22.68 1.40
C ASP A 99 -10.89 -24.15 0.90
N VAL A 100 -10.98 -25.16 1.79
CA VAL A 100 -11.17 -26.59 1.41
C VAL A 100 -12.32 -26.78 0.41
N ARG A 101 -13.42 -26.01 0.55
CA ARG A 101 -14.55 -26.10 -0.37
C ARG A 101 -14.18 -25.66 -1.79
N TRP A 102 -13.38 -24.61 -1.90
CA TRP A 102 -12.96 -24.05 -3.19
C TRP A 102 -11.89 -24.92 -3.86
N ILE A 103 -10.97 -25.48 -3.06
CA ILE A 103 -10.00 -26.51 -3.49
C ILE A 103 -10.72 -27.70 -4.14
N ASN A 104 -11.73 -28.25 -3.45
CA ASN A 104 -12.52 -29.39 -3.92
C ASN A 104 -13.34 -29.09 -5.18
N ASN A 105 -13.90 -27.89 -5.26
CA ASN A 105 -14.81 -27.52 -6.36
C ASN A 105 -14.07 -26.99 -7.60
N GLY A 106 -12.79 -26.60 -7.49
CA GLY A 106 -12.04 -25.96 -8.58
C GLY A 106 -12.49 -24.52 -8.90
N ILE A 107 -13.48 -24.00 -8.18
CA ILE A 107 -14.08 -22.67 -8.33
C ILE A 107 -14.35 -22.05 -6.95
N VAL A 108 -14.33 -20.72 -6.90
CA VAL A 108 -14.85 -19.91 -5.79
C VAL A 108 -15.98 -19.02 -6.31
N GLN A 109 -17.08 -18.95 -5.57
CA GLN A 109 -18.32 -18.29 -6.01
C GLN A 109 -19.00 -17.52 -4.88
N GLY A 110 -19.65 -16.42 -5.24
CA GLY A 110 -20.47 -15.59 -4.36
C GLY A 110 -21.69 -16.34 -3.83
N GLY A 111 -22.22 -15.85 -2.70
CA GLY A 111 -23.31 -16.47 -1.95
C GLY A 111 -22.97 -16.63 -0.47
N ASP A 112 -23.85 -17.23 0.30
CA ASP A 112 -23.82 -17.11 1.77
C ASP A 112 -22.60 -17.76 2.43
N PHE A 113 -22.05 -18.83 1.84
CA PHE A 113 -20.78 -19.42 2.30
C PHE A 113 -19.59 -18.48 2.07
N CYS A 114 -19.57 -17.76 0.94
CA CYS A 114 -18.57 -16.75 0.61
C CYS A 114 -18.69 -15.52 1.52
N THR A 115 -19.92 -15.09 1.80
CA THR A 115 -20.23 -14.05 2.80
C THR A 115 -19.71 -14.44 4.18
N ALA A 116 -20.05 -15.65 4.66
CA ALA A 116 -19.60 -16.15 5.96
C ALA A 116 -18.07 -16.24 6.04
N GLN A 117 -17.40 -16.74 5.00
CA GLN A 117 -15.94 -16.79 4.93
C GLN A 117 -15.32 -15.39 5.01
N GLY A 118 -15.81 -14.44 4.20
CA GLY A 118 -15.32 -13.07 4.17
C GLY A 118 -15.52 -12.34 5.50
N MET A 119 -16.66 -12.56 6.17
CA MET A 119 -16.90 -12.06 7.54
C MET A 119 -15.89 -12.61 8.54
N LEU A 120 -15.65 -13.93 8.55
CA LEU A 120 -14.73 -14.58 9.49
C LEU A 120 -13.28 -14.13 9.28
N GLN A 121 -12.82 -14.07 8.02
CA GLN A 121 -11.49 -13.57 7.69
C GLN A 121 -11.31 -12.08 8.06
N ASN A 122 -12.29 -11.21 7.76
CA ASN A 122 -12.22 -9.79 8.08
C ASN A 122 -12.20 -9.54 9.60
N ILE A 123 -13.14 -10.15 10.35
CA ILE A 123 -13.17 -10.06 11.82
C ILE A 123 -11.84 -10.53 12.42
N GLY A 124 -11.31 -11.68 11.97
CA GLY A 124 -10.06 -12.23 12.46
C GLY A 124 -8.86 -11.30 12.21
N GLN A 125 -8.68 -10.84 10.98
CA GLN A 125 -7.53 -10.02 10.58
C GLN A 125 -7.53 -8.64 11.25
N ALA A 126 -8.69 -7.99 11.35
CA ALA A 126 -8.82 -6.73 12.05
C ALA A 126 -8.68 -6.89 13.58
N ALA A 127 -9.17 -7.99 14.17
CA ALA A 127 -8.95 -8.31 15.59
C ALA A 127 -7.46 -8.54 15.91
N ILE A 128 -6.73 -9.27 15.07
CA ILE A 128 -5.28 -9.48 15.19
C ILE A 128 -4.57 -8.12 15.12
N ALA A 129 -4.81 -7.32 14.07
CA ALA A 129 -4.15 -6.04 13.87
C ALA A 129 -4.38 -5.05 15.04
N MET A 130 -5.62 -4.90 15.52
CA MET A 130 -5.95 -4.03 16.65
C MET A 130 -5.37 -4.54 17.97
N SER A 131 -5.40 -5.86 18.21
CA SER A 131 -4.82 -6.46 19.43
C SER A 131 -3.30 -6.27 19.45
N THR A 132 -2.61 -6.53 18.34
CA THR A 132 -1.16 -6.34 18.18
C THR A 132 -0.73 -4.88 18.35
N PHE A 133 -1.48 -3.93 17.79
CA PHE A 133 -1.25 -2.49 17.97
C PHE A 133 -1.25 -2.12 19.47
N ILE A 134 -2.25 -2.58 20.21
CA ILE A 134 -2.43 -2.27 21.64
C ILE A 134 -1.41 -3.02 22.52
N ILE A 135 -1.09 -4.27 22.18
CA ILE A 135 0.02 -5.03 22.78
C ILE A 135 1.33 -4.27 22.64
N THR A 136 1.64 -3.73 21.45
CA THR A 136 2.88 -3.00 21.20
C THR A 136 2.93 -1.69 22.00
N LEU A 137 1.84 -0.90 21.99
CA LEU A 137 1.74 0.32 22.80
C LEU A 137 1.85 0.05 24.31
N HIS A 138 1.17 -0.98 24.81
CA HIS A 138 1.24 -1.36 26.23
C HIS A 138 2.63 -1.84 26.62
N THR A 139 3.28 -2.64 25.77
CA THR A 139 4.66 -3.11 25.97
C THR A 139 5.65 -1.95 26.01
N PHE A 140 5.55 -1.03 25.05
CA PHE A 140 6.39 0.17 24.99
C PHE A 140 6.19 1.07 26.24
N ASP A 141 4.95 1.38 26.62
CA ASP A 141 4.69 2.24 27.78
C ASP A 141 5.12 1.58 29.12
N THR A 142 5.03 0.25 29.21
CA THR A 142 5.46 -0.53 30.38
C THR A 142 6.99 -0.56 30.50
N ILE A 143 7.71 -0.90 29.42
CA ILE A 143 9.19 -0.98 29.44
C ILE A 143 9.80 0.42 29.54
N TRP A 144 9.32 1.35 28.71
CA TRP A 144 9.95 2.65 28.53
C TRP A 144 9.57 3.63 29.64
N ARG A 145 8.27 3.84 29.91
CA ARG A 145 7.81 4.82 30.92
C ARG A 145 7.69 4.26 32.34
N ARG A 146 7.81 2.93 32.52
CA ARG A 146 7.48 2.21 33.77
C ARG A 146 6.03 2.46 34.27
N GLY A 147 5.15 2.98 33.42
CA GLY A 147 3.83 3.52 33.77
C GLY A 147 2.64 2.78 33.17
N GLY A 148 2.89 1.60 32.59
CA GLY A 148 1.94 0.84 31.77
C GLY A 148 0.59 0.54 32.44
N ILE A 149 -0.41 0.29 31.60
CA ILE A 149 -1.81 0.01 31.98
C ILE A 149 -1.88 -1.02 33.12
N GLY A 150 -2.06 -0.56 34.36
CA GLY A 150 -2.28 -1.43 35.54
C GLY A 150 -3.75 -1.81 35.76
N SER A 151 -4.68 -1.08 35.15
CA SER A 151 -6.12 -1.30 35.35
C SER A 151 -6.68 -2.39 34.42
N ARG A 152 -6.95 -3.57 34.98
CA ARG A 152 -7.69 -4.65 34.28
C ARG A 152 -9.06 -4.21 33.75
N LYS A 153 -9.74 -3.27 34.43
CA LYS A 153 -11.00 -2.69 33.95
C LYS A 153 -10.81 -1.90 32.65
N LEU A 154 -9.71 -1.15 32.52
CA LEU A 154 -9.41 -0.38 31.31
C LEU A 154 -9.11 -1.30 30.13
N ALA A 155 -8.30 -2.35 30.33
CA ALA A 155 -8.08 -3.36 29.27
C ALA A 155 -9.38 -4.07 28.85
N ALA A 156 -10.29 -4.36 29.79
CA ALA A 156 -11.60 -4.95 29.48
C ALA A 156 -12.51 -4.01 28.67
N VAL A 157 -12.51 -2.70 28.98
CA VAL A 157 -13.22 -1.69 28.17
C VAL A 157 -12.61 -1.57 26.78
N ILE A 158 -11.27 -1.57 26.67
CA ILE A 158 -10.56 -1.50 25.39
C ILE A 158 -10.90 -2.72 24.51
N VAL A 159 -10.74 -3.95 25.02
CA VAL A 159 -11.08 -5.18 24.29
C VAL A 159 -12.57 -5.23 23.94
N GLY A 160 -13.45 -4.86 24.88
CA GLY A 160 -14.90 -4.76 24.61
C GLY A 160 -15.22 -3.78 23.48
N THR A 161 -14.52 -2.65 23.41
CA THR A 161 -14.68 -1.65 22.35
C THR A 161 -14.24 -2.20 20.99
N ILE A 162 -13.11 -2.92 20.93
CA ILE A 162 -12.62 -3.58 19.69
C ILE A 162 -13.68 -4.55 19.16
N TRP A 163 -14.12 -5.51 19.97
CA TRP A 163 -15.09 -6.52 19.51
C TRP A 163 -16.44 -5.90 19.16
N THR A 164 -16.88 -4.85 19.88
CA THR A 164 -18.08 -4.08 19.52
C THR A 164 -17.93 -3.39 18.16
N PHE A 165 -16.78 -2.73 17.90
CA PHE A 165 -16.50 -2.09 16.61
C PHE A 165 -16.46 -3.10 15.46
N LEU A 166 -15.80 -4.24 15.63
CA LEU A 166 -15.70 -5.29 14.61
C LEU A 166 -17.06 -5.90 14.27
N VAL A 167 -17.84 -6.28 15.29
CA VAL A 167 -19.18 -6.85 15.10
C VAL A 167 -20.12 -5.84 14.45
N LEU A 168 -20.11 -4.57 14.88
CA LEU A 168 -20.95 -3.52 14.28
C LEU A 168 -20.56 -3.24 12.82
N THR A 169 -19.29 -2.98 12.53
CA THR A 169 -18.85 -2.64 11.17
C THR A 169 -19.12 -3.77 10.18
N VAL A 170 -18.79 -5.02 10.53
CA VAL A 170 -19.03 -6.17 9.65
C VAL A 170 -20.52 -6.45 9.47
N SER A 171 -21.33 -6.33 10.52
CA SER A 171 -22.80 -6.52 10.42
C SER A 171 -23.46 -5.42 9.58
N ILE A 172 -23.13 -4.15 9.84
CA ILE A 172 -23.72 -2.99 9.13
C ILE A 172 -23.31 -3.02 7.65
N SER A 173 -22.04 -3.23 7.33
CA SER A 173 -21.57 -3.30 5.94
C SER A 173 -22.29 -4.39 5.14
N THR A 174 -22.49 -5.57 5.74
CA THR A 174 -23.18 -6.71 5.10
C THR A 174 -24.69 -6.47 4.99
N ALA A 175 -25.32 -5.86 5.99
CA ALA A 175 -26.76 -5.60 5.99
C ALA A 175 -27.20 -4.54 4.96
N VAL A 176 -26.36 -3.51 4.75
CA VAL A 176 -26.59 -2.38 3.85
C VAL A 176 -26.26 -2.73 2.40
N HIS A 177 -25.11 -3.35 2.12
CA HIS A 177 -24.62 -3.58 0.76
C HIS A 177 -24.99 -4.98 0.24
N ARG A 178 -26.24 -5.12 -0.21
CA ARG A 178 -26.81 -6.39 -0.69
C ARG A 178 -26.55 -6.64 -2.18
N SER A 179 -26.56 -5.59 -3.00
CA SER A 179 -26.38 -5.66 -4.46
C SER A 179 -25.50 -4.50 -4.95
N PRO A 180 -24.27 -4.75 -5.42
CA PRO A 180 -23.53 -6.01 -5.31
C PRO A 180 -23.31 -6.41 -3.84
N ARG A 181 -23.09 -7.71 -3.59
CA ARG A 181 -22.84 -8.23 -2.22
C ARG A 181 -21.54 -7.63 -1.66
N PHE A 182 -21.56 -7.25 -0.37
CA PHE A 182 -20.38 -6.66 0.30
C PHE A 182 -19.13 -7.56 0.27
N TYR A 183 -19.32 -8.88 0.37
CA TYR A 183 -18.27 -9.89 0.21
C TYR A 183 -18.45 -10.63 -1.11
N ALA A 184 -17.34 -10.85 -1.82
CA ALA A 184 -17.30 -11.50 -3.13
C ALA A 184 -15.95 -12.24 -3.34
N PRO A 185 -15.84 -13.15 -4.32
CA PRO A 185 -14.57 -13.72 -4.75
C PRO A 185 -13.64 -12.60 -5.25
N THR A 186 -12.49 -12.40 -4.60
CA THR A 186 -11.59 -11.28 -4.95
C THR A 186 -10.10 -11.60 -4.81
N PRO A 187 -9.51 -12.32 -5.77
CA PRO A 187 -10.15 -13.27 -6.68
C PRO A 187 -10.14 -14.69 -6.08
N TYR A 188 -9.03 -15.08 -5.45
CA TYR A 188 -8.74 -16.44 -4.97
C TYR A 188 -9.51 -16.90 -3.73
N TRP A 189 -10.05 -15.97 -2.95
CA TRP A 189 -10.82 -16.23 -1.74
C TRP A 189 -11.90 -15.15 -1.56
N CYS A 190 -12.86 -15.41 -0.69
CA CYS A 190 -13.93 -14.44 -0.43
C CYS A 190 -13.47 -13.33 0.52
N TRP A 191 -13.56 -12.09 0.05
CA TRP A 191 -13.16 -10.89 0.80
C TRP A 191 -14.03 -9.69 0.38
N ILE A 192 -13.76 -8.49 0.91
CA ILE A 192 -14.54 -7.28 0.63
C ILE A 192 -14.50 -6.98 -0.87
N ASN A 193 -15.67 -6.79 -1.48
CA ASN A 193 -15.86 -6.61 -2.92
C ASN A 193 -15.01 -5.44 -3.48
N SER A 194 -14.49 -5.59 -4.70
CA SER A 194 -13.72 -4.55 -5.39
C SER A 194 -14.53 -3.29 -5.67
N ALA A 195 -15.86 -3.38 -5.74
CA ALA A 195 -16.78 -2.24 -5.80
C ALA A 195 -16.72 -1.31 -4.56
N TYR A 196 -16.12 -1.76 -3.45
CA TYR A 196 -16.11 -1.07 -2.15
C TYR A 196 -14.70 -0.74 -1.63
N PRO A 197 -13.81 -0.07 -2.42
CA PRO A 197 -12.41 0.13 -2.07
C PRO A 197 -12.23 1.01 -0.82
N LYS A 198 -13.12 1.99 -0.61
CA LYS A 198 -13.13 2.84 0.61
C LYS A 198 -13.30 2.02 1.89
N TYR A 199 -14.09 0.94 1.85
CA TYR A 199 -14.31 0.05 2.98
C TYR A 199 -13.14 -0.92 3.21
N ARG A 200 -12.51 -1.43 2.14
CA ARG A 200 -11.26 -2.21 2.23
C ARG A 200 -10.17 -1.46 3.01
N ILE A 201 -10.02 -0.16 2.75
CA ILE A 201 -9.08 0.71 3.46
C ILE A 201 -9.48 0.84 4.93
N ALA A 202 -10.70 1.33 5.21
CA ALA A 202 -11.11 1.75 6.54
C ALA A 202 -11.29 0.60 7.55
N ILE A 203 -11.75 -0.57 7.11
CA ILE A 203 -12.06 -1.70 8.00
C ILE A 203 -10.82 -2.57 8.27
N GLU A 204 -9.90 -2.68 7.31
CA GLU A 204 -8.87 -3.74 7.35
C GLU A 204 -7.45 -3.21 7.06
N ASN A 205 -7.20 -2.66 5.87
CA ASN A 205 -5.84 -2.28 5.47
C ASN A 205 -5.25 -1.17 6.34
N PHE A 206 -6.05 -0.18 6.78
CA PHE A 206 -5.63 0.87 7.71
C PHE A 206 -5.02 0.32 9.01
N TRP A 207 -5.62 -0.74 9.57
CA TRP A 207 -5.16 -1.35 10.82
C TRP A 207 -3.91 -2.21 10.62
N LEU A 208 -3.81 -2.92 9.49
CA LEU A 208 -2.59 -3.65 9.10
C LEU A 208 -1.40 -2.70 8.84
N TRP A 209 -1.65 -1.56 8.20
CA TRP A 209 -0.64 -0.53 7.96
C TRP A 209 -0.22 0.22 9.24
N ILE A 210 -1.14 0.43 10.19
CA ILE A 210 -0.79 0.90 11.55
C ILE A 210 0.06 -0.14 12.28
N GLY A 211 -0.31 -1.43 12.22
CA GLY A 211 0.49 -2.51 12.81
C GLY A 211 1.92 -2.56 12.25
N PHE A 212 2.07 -2.39 10.93
CA PHE A 212 3.36 -2.25 10.26
C PHE A 212 4.14 -1.00 10.70
N ALA A 213 3.53 0.18 10.75
CA ALA A 213 4.20 1.39 11.22
C ALA A 213 4.63 1.29 12.70
N VAL A 214 3.85 0.58 13.51
CA VAL A 214 4.08 0.38 14.95
C VAL A 214 5.11 -0.71 15.23
N SER A 215 5.38 -1.62 14.28
CA SER A 215 6.48 -2.59 14.43
C SER A 215 7.85 -1.93 14.58
N VAL A 216 8.01 -0.70 14.07
CA VAL A 216 9.22 0.14 14.25
C VAL A 216 9.51 0.39 15.74
N LEU A 217 8.49 0.40 16.63
CA LEU A 217 8.69 0.54 18.08
C LEU A 217 9.40 -0.66 18.71
N TYR A 218 9.46 -1.82 18.05
CA TYR A 218 10.30 -2.94 18.50
C TYR A 218 11.79 -2.69 18.26
N VAL A 219 12.20 -1.83 17.32
CA VAL A 219 13.62 -1.61 17.03
C VAL A 219 14.38 -1.01 18.23
N PRO A 220 13.90 0.08 18.90
CA PRO A 220 14.48 0.52 20.17
C PRO A 220 14.47 -0.54 21.27
N LEU A 221 13.46 -1.42 21.28
CA LEU A 221 13.32 -2.50 22.26
C LEU A 221 14.35 -3.63 22.07
N LEU A 222 14.92 -3.80 20.87
CA LEU A 222 16.05 -4.72 20.63
C LEU A 222 17.39 -4.13 21.11
N PHE A 223 17.63 -2.84 20.88
CA PHE A 223 18.82 -2.14 21.41
C PHE A 223 18.80 -1.99 22.94
N TRP A 224 17.59 -1.90 23.49
CA TRP A 224 17.27 -2.04 24.91
C TRP A 224 17.71 -3.40 25.48
N ASP A 225 17.10 -4.50 25.00
CA ASP A 225 17.32 -5.87 25.52
C ASP A 225 18.76 -6.38 25.29
N THR A 226 19.42 -5.93 24.22
CA THR A 226 20.84 -6.26 23.99
C THR A 226 21.80 -5.62 25.01
N GLY A 227 21.36 -4.66 25.83
CA GLY A 227 22.15 -4.00 26.87
C GLY A 227 22.95 -2.79 26.38
N HIS A 228 22.81 -2.41 25.11
CA HIS A 228 23.45 -1.22 24.54
C HIS A 228 22.77 0.08 24.97
N ILE A 229 21.55 0.02 25.51
CA ILE A 229 20.78 1.16 26.01
C ILE A 229 20.32 0.87 27.44
N ILE A 230 20.57 1.81 28.37
CA ILE A 230 20.09 1.79 29.77
C ILE A 230 19.30 3.09 30.03
N PRO A 231 18.14 3.11 30.72
CA PRO A 231 17.31 4.29 30.90
C PRO A 231 17.83 5.02 32.14
N GLY A 232 18.19 6.29 32.02
CA GLY A 232 18.73 7.02 33.16
C GLY A 232 17.64 7.24 34.20
N ASP A 233 17.79 6.66 35.40
CA ASP A 233 17.00 7.09 36.54
C ASP A 233 17.34 8.54 36.92
N PRO A 234 16.35 9.39 37.27
CA PRO A 234 14.92 9.13 37.39
C PRO A 234 14.09 9.47 36.13
N GLU A 235 14.73 9.64 34.97
CA GLU A 235 14.18 10.30 33.78
C GLU A 235 14.06 9.34 32.58
N TRP A 236 12.86 8.77 32.35
CA TRP A 236 12.63 7.69 31.36
C TRP A 236 13.01 8.01 29.90
N TRP A 237 13.20 9.28 29.56
CA TRP A 237 13.62 9.78 28.24
C TRP A 237 15.14 9.93 28.10
N THR A 238 15.94 9.55 29.10
CA THR A 238 17.40 9.61 29.06
C THR A 238 18.00 8.23 28.82
N PHE A 239 19.05 8.15 27.99
CA PHE A 239 19.65 6.88 27.58
C PHE A 239 21.16 6.92 27.80
N LYS A 240 21.69 5.95 28.56
CA LYS A 240 23.12 5.67 28.61
C LYS A 240 23.41 4.60 27.56
N ILE A 241 24.27 4.92 26.60
CA ILE A 241 24.80 3.93 25.67
C ILE A 241 26.00 3.26 26.35
N ASN A 242 25.92 1.94 26.57
CA ASN A 242 26.99 1.19 27.21
C ASN A 242 27.85 0.50 26.15
N THR A 243 29.11 0.94 25.99
CA THR A 243 30.06 0.36 25.04
C THR A 243 30.63 -0.98 25.51
N ASP A 244 30.73 -1.19 26.82
CA ASP A 244 31.40 -2.35 27.42
C ASP A 244 30.40 -3.49 27.75
N ALA A 245 29.50 -3.78 26.83
CA ALA A 245 28.36 -4.69 27.02
C ALA A 245 28.73 -6.19 27.00
N HIS A 246 29.52 -6.64 27.98
CA HIS A 246 29.85 -8.06 28.15
C HIS A 246 28.60 -8.91 28.45
N SER A 247 28.20 -9.76 27.50
CA SER A 247 26.84 -10.28 27.38
C SER A 247 26.57 -11.58 28.15
N ASN A 248 26.51 -11.53 29.49
CA ASN A 248 26.22 -12.70 30.34
C ASN A 248 24.71 -12.93 30.65
N HIS A 249 23.81 -12.37 29.84
CA HIS A 249 22.37 -12.63 29.86
C HIS A 249 21.88 -12.95 28.44
N GLN A 250 21.90 -14.24 28.08
CA GLN A 250 21.39 -14.72 26.78
C GLN A 250 19.87 -14.95 26.80
N LEU A 251 19.29 -15.30 27.95
CA LEU A 251 17.90 -15.74 28.08
C LEU A 251 16.82 -14.64 27.93
N PRO A 252 17.04 -13.37 28.36
CA PRO A 252 16.11 -12.27 28.07
C PRO A 252 16.05 -11.96 26.57
N LYS A 253 17.24 -11.80 25.96
CA LYS A 253 17.47 -11.36 24.57
C LYS A 253 16.69 -12.14 23.51
N LEU A 254 16.46 -13.43 23.74
CA LEU A 254 15.68 -14.27 22.84
C LEU A 254 14.17 -13.97 22.92
N LYS A 255 13.64 -13.62 24.08
CA LYS A 255 12.19 -13.50 24.31
C LYS A 255 11.58 -12.29 23.61
N LEU A 256 12.17 -11.10 23.75
CA LEU A 256 11.63 -9.89 23.14
C LEU A 256 11.82 -9.89 21.62
N THR A 257 12.97 -10.42 21.16
CA THR A 257 13.27 -10.64 19.75
C THR A 257 12.28 -11.59 19.08
N LEU A 258 11.95 -12.72 19.72
CA LEU A 258 11.00 -13.68 19.14
C LEU A 258 9.58 -13.11 19.07
N CYS A 259 9.14 -12.34 20.08
CA CYS A 259 7.87 -11.61 20.04
C CYS A 259 7.83 -10.59 18.89
N ALA A 260 8.90 -9.82 18.67
CA ALA A 260 8.97 -8.87 17.57
C ALA A 260 8.89 -9.57 16.20
N LEU A 261 9.61 -10.69 16.03
CA LEU A 261 9.59 -11.49 14.80
C LEU A 261 8.21 -12.13 14.53
N ALA A 262 7.50 -12.58 15.57
CA ALA A 262 6.17 -13.18 15.44
C ALA A 262 5.15 -12.21 14.81
N TYR A 263 5.22 -10.91 15.11
CA TYR A 263 4.35 -9.90 14.48
C TYR A 263 4.90 -9.39 13.15
N CYS A 264 6.22 -9.22 13.00
CA CYS A 264 6.81 -8.70 11.76
C CYS A 264 6.66 -9.67 10.58
N LEU A 265 6.92 -10.97 10.77
CA LEU A 265 6.95 -11.95 9.66
C LEU A 265 5.59 -12.14 8.96
N PRO A 266 4.42 -12.18 9.63
CA PRO A 266 3.12 -12.32 8.97
C PRO A 266 2.56 -10.99 8.44
N VAL A 267 2.73 -9.91 9.19
CA VAL A 267 2.07 -8.62 8.88
C VAL A 267 2.83 -7.84 7.79
N LEU A 268 4.17 -7.82 7.81
CA LEU A 268 4.95 -7.00 6.88
C LEU A 268 4.76 -7.39 5.41
N PRO A 269 4.86 -8.68 4.99
CA PRO A 269 4.64 -9.06 3.59
C PRO A 269 3.20 -8.77 3.14
N THR A 270 2.22 -8.99 4.02
CA THR A 270 0.79 -8.77 3.76
C THR A 270 0.46 -7.30 3.57
N SER A 271 0.99 -6.44 4.46
CA SER A 271 0.85 -4.99 4.38
C SER A 271 1.50 -4.41 3.13
N LEU A 272 2.69 -4.89 2.75
CA LEU A 272 3.38 -4.46 1.53
C LEU A 272 2.63 -4.90 0.25
N ALA A 273 2.31 -6.19 0.12
CA ALA A 273 1.62 -6.71 -1.08
C ALA A 273 0.29 -5.96 -1.32
N ARG A 274 -0.52 -5.78 -0.26
CA ARG A 274 -1.78 -5.03 -0.33
C ARG A 274 -1.61 -3.51 -0.54
N TRP A 275 -0.48 -2.93 -0.15
CA TRP A 275 -0.15 -1.54 -0.46
C TRP A 275 0.19 -1.38 -1.93
N PHE A 276 1.08 -2.22 -2.48
CA PHE A 276 1.46 -2.18 -3.88
C PHE A 276 0.25 -2.40 -4.80
N LEU A 277 -0.56 -3.43 -4.55
CA LEU A 277 -1.82 -3.72 -5.27
C LEU A 277 -2.92 -2.66 -5.12
N PHE A 278 -2.77 -1.69 -4.20
CA PHE A 278 -3.70 -0.56 -4.04
C PHE A 278 -3.17 0.74 -4.67
N VAL A 279 -1.84 0.91 -4.73
CA VAL A 279 -1.21 2.12 -5.26
C VAL A 279 -1.04 2.05 -6.78
N HIS A 280 -0.70 0.89 -7.33
CA HIS A 280 -0.63 0.64 -8.78
C HIS A 280 -1.32 -0.71 -9.07
N ASP A 281 -2.38 -0.69 -9.87
CA ASP A 281 -3.08 -1.92 -10.29
C ASP A 281 -2.12 -2.87 -11.05
N ASP A 282 -1.14 -2.33 -11.78
CA ASP A 282 -0.14 -3.07 -12.57
C ASP A 282 1.13 -3.48 -11.78
N ALA A 283 1.04 -3.70 -10.47
CA ALA A 283 2.17 -4.04 -9.58
C ALA A 283 2.71 -5.47 -9.77
N LYS A 284 3.21 -5.78 -10.98
CA LYS A 284 3.61 -7.10 -11.52
C LYS A 284 4.22 -8.11 -10.51
N PRO A 285 5.23 -7.80 -9.67
CA PRO A 285 5.77 -8.80 -8.74
C PRO A 285 4.78 -9.31 -7.69
N PHE A 286 3.86 -8.46 -7.20
CA PHE A 286 2.84 -8.83 -6.21
C PHE A 286 1.48 -9.18 -6.84
N ALA A 287 1.28 -8.85 -8.11
CA ALA A 287 0.12 -9.28 -8.89
C ALA A 287 0.15 -10.80 -9.21
N THR A 288 1.34 -11.42 -9.33
CA THR A 288 1.43 -12.86 -9.64
C THR A 288 0.67 -13.74 -8.63
N PRO A 289 -0.08 -14.76 -9.09
CA PRO A 289 -0.82 -15.66 -8.20
C PRO A 289 0.08 -16.29 -7.14
N GLU A 290 1.26 -16.75 -7.55
CA GLU A 290 2.25 -17.42 -6.70
C GLU A 290 2.70 -16.52 -5.54
N ALA A 291 2.97 -15.23 -5.79
CA ALA A 291 3.32 -14.29 -4.72
C ALA A 291 2.16 -14.07 -3.75
N GLN A 292 0.92 -13.96 -4.25
CA GLN A 292 -0.27 -13.81 -3.42
C GLN A 292 -0.49 -15.02 -2.50
N PHE A 293 -0.33 -16.26 -3.01
CA PHE A 293 -0.44 -17.47 -2.17
C PHE A 293 0.70 -17.59 -1.15
N ILE A 294 1.94 -17.21 -1.49
CA ILE A 294 3.07 -17.21 -0.53
C ILE A 294 2.80 -16.23 0.61
N VAL A 295 2.41 -14.99 0.30
CA VAL A 295 2.09 -13.96 1.31
C VAL A 295 0.90 -14.38 2.18
N LYS A 296 -0.20 -14.85 1.55
CA LYS A 296 -1.37 -15.39 2.25
C LYS A 296 -1.01 -16.59 3.14
N GLY A 297 -0.11 -17.46 2.70
CA GLY A 297 0.34 -18.65 3.43
C GLY A 297 1.15 -18.30 4.68
N ILE A 298 2.13 -17.40 4.56
CA ILE A 298 2.90 -16.88 5.71
C ILE A 298 1.95 -16.19 6.71
N PHE A 299 0.98 -15.42 6.22
CA PHE A 299 -0.01 -14.77 7.08
C PHE A 299 -0.99 -15.74 7.74
N SER A 300 -1.31 -16.87 7.09
CA SER A 300 -2.15 -17.93 7.64
C SER A 300 -1.44 -18.75 8.73
N LEU A 301 -0.15 -18.53 8.97
CA LEU A 301 0.61 -19.08 10.10
C LEU A 301 0.62 -18.16 11.36
N SER A 302 -0.12 -17.03 11.37
CA SER A 302 -0.13 -16.08 12.51
C SER A 302 -0.34 -16.77 13.86
N GLY A 303 -1.40 -17.57 13.98
CA GLY A 303 -1.72 -18.30 15.21
C GLY A 303 -0.65 -19.30 15.65
N VAL A 304 0.19 -19.82 14.75
CA VAL A 304 1.37 -20.61 15.14
C VAL A 304 2.44 -19.71 15.76
N PHE A 305 2.77 -18.59 15.11
CA PHE A 305 3.76 -17.64 15.61
C PHE A 305 3.35 -17.03 16.97
N ASP A 306 2.09 -16.64 17.13
CA ASP A 306 1.57 -16.05 18.36
C ASP A 306 1.48 -17.06 19.51
N VAL A 307 1.15 -18.33 19.24
CA VAL A 307 1.22 -19.41 20.24
C VAL A 307 2.67 -19.71 20.66
N VAL A 308 3.63 -19.62 19.73
CA VAL A 308 5.07 -19.78 20.03
C VAL A 308 5.58 -18.60 20.86
N ALA A 309 5.29 -17.36 20.46
CA ALA A 309 5.66 -16.16 21.20
C ALA A 309 5.08 -16.16 22.62
N PHE A 310 3.81 -16.53 22.77
CA PHE A 310 3.15 -16.66 24.07
C PHE A 310 3.83 -17.69 24.99
N LYS A 311 4.16 -18.88 24.48
CA LYS A 311 4.86 -19.93 25.25
C LYS A 311 6.25 -19.48 25.71
N VAL A 312 6.98 -18.75 24.86
CA VAL A 312 8.33 -18.23 25.19
C VAL A 312 8.27 -17.06 26.17
N ALA A 313 7.32 -16.13 25.98
CA ALA A 313 7.07 -15.03 26.91
C ALA A 313 6.65 -15.53 28.31
N ARG A 314 5.73 -16.50 28.39
CA ARG A 314 5.11 -16.99 29.63
C ARG A 314 5.54 -18.41 30.03
N SER A 315 6.80 -18.75 29.76
CA SER A 315 7.39 -20.07 30.03
C SER A 315 7.22 -20.58 31.48
N GLY A 316 7.09 -19.68 32.47
CA GLY A 316 6.92 -20.02 33.89
C GLY A 316 5.49 -20.21 34.40
N LEU A 317 4.44 -20.08 33.57
CA LEU A 317 3.04 -20.08 34.06
C LEU A 317 2.21 -21.31 33.66
N LEU A 318 2.71 -22.20 32.78
CA LEU A 318 1.82 -23.11 32.03
C LEU A 318 2.25 -24.57 31.84
N LEU A 319 3.50 -24.99 32.09
CA LEU A 319 3.92 -26.38 31.89
C LEU A 319 4.78 -27.04 32.98
N PHE A 320 5.59 -26.28 33.72
CA PHE A 320 6.45 -26.84 34.77
C PHE A 320 6.26 -26.06 36.07
N PRO A 321 5.76 -26.68 37.15
CA PRO A 321 6.07 -26.24 38.50
C PRO A 321 7.58 -26.40 38.72
N SER A 322 8.26 -25.41 39.30
CA SER A 322 9.62 -25.65 39.81
C SER A 322 9.52 -26.66 40.95
N SER A 323 10.10 -27.83 40.76
CA SER A 323 10.18 -28.89 41.78
C SER A 323 11.42 -28.69 42.65
N ASP A 324 11.46 -27.59 43.39
CA ASP A 324 12.34 -27.44 44.54
C ASP A 324 11.54 -27.81 45.79
N ASN A 325 12.13 -28.64 46.65
CA ASN A 325 11.38 -29.46 47.62
C ASN A 325 10.91 -28.69 48.89
N PRO A 326 9.90 -29.23 49.61
CA PRO A 326 9.47 -28.72 50.90
C PRO A 326 10.44 -29.11 52.05
N ASP A 327 10.03 -28.72 53.26
CA ASP A 327 10.56 -29.08 54.58
C ASP A 327 11.70 -28.23 55.14
N GLU A 328 11.32 -27.14 55.84
CA GLU A 328 11.55 -27.13 57.29
C GLU A 328 10.42 -26.36 58.02
N THR A 329 10.15 -26.70 59.28
CA THR A 329 9.10 -26.08 60.12
C THR A 329 9.64 -25.89 61.53
N SER A 330 9.17 -24.85 62.23
CA SER A 330 9.68 -24.37 63.53
C SER A 330 10.94 -23.48 63.39
N SER A 331 11.25 -22.57 64.33
CA SER A 331 10.65 -22.31 65.64
C SER A 331 10.54 -20.82 65.97
N VAL A 332 9.59 -20.46 66.83
CA VAL A 332 9.51 -19.13 67.47
C VAL A 332 10.68 -18.94 68.45
N ALA A 333 11.35 -17.78 68.39
CA ALA A 333 12.22 -17.28 69.46
C ALA A 333 12.16 -15.75 69.54
N SER A 334 12.25 -15.20 70.75
CA SER A 334 12.23 -13.75 71.03
C SER A 334 13.61 -13.28 71.50
N GLY A 335 13.98 -12.03 71.22
CA GLY A 335 15.25 -11.44 71.66
C GLY A 335 15.23 -9.91 71.63
N ASN A 336 15.73 -9.28 72.69
CA ASN A 336 15.71 -7.82 72.88
C ASN A 336 17.07 -7.16 72.52
N SER A 337 17.02 -5.84 72.27
CA SER A 337 18.15 -4.87 72.28
C SER A 337 18.70 -4.64 73.71
N PRO A 338 19.74 -3.79 74.01
CA PRO A 338 20.37 -2.71 73.22
C PRO A 338 21.95 -2.68 73.33
N PRO A 339 22.69 -1.55 73.53
CA PRO A 339 23.08 -0.53 72.56
C PRO A 339 24.62 -0.26 72.43
N THR A 340 24.99 0.60 71.45
CA THR A 340 26.11 1.60 71.34
C THR A 340 27.46 1.39 72.08
N PRO A 341 28.57 1.83 71.45
CA PRO A 341 29.06 3.16 71.81
C PRO A 341 29.41 4.09 70.62
N GLU A 342 29.48 5.37 70.97
CA GLU A 342 29.79 6.53 70.14
C GLU A 342 31.31 6.81 70.14
N VAL A 343 31.89 7.22 69.00
CA VAL A 343 33.26 7.76 68.94
C VAL A 343 33.27 8.96 67.99
N SER A 344 33.59 10.13 68.53
CA SER A 344 33.73 11.40 67.80
C SER A 344 35.22 11.76 67.65
N LEU A 345 35.60 12.32 66.50
CA LEU A 345 36.89 13.02 66.36
C LEU A 345 36.85 14.10 65.28
N HIS A 346 37.54 15.21 65.56
CA HIS A 346 37.67 16.45 64.79
C HIS A 346 39.11 16.98 64.99
N ASP A 347 39.79 17.62 64.06
CA ASP A 347 39.51 17.93 62.63
C ASP A 347 40.71 17.36 61.78
N ASP A 348 41.19 17.80 60.61
CA ASP A 348 41.00 19.02 59.82
C ASP A 348 41.42 18.84 58.33
N VAL A 349 41.07 19.84 57.51
CA VAL A 349 41.69 20.27 56.23
C VAL A 349 42.73 19.32 55.59
N LYS A 350 42.42 18.84 54.38
CA LYS A 350 42.81 19.58 53.16
C LYS A 350 42.02 19.20 51.90
N SER A 351 41.66 20.22 51.11
CA SER A 351 41.05 20.05 49.79
C SER A 351 42.05 19.50 48.77
N THR A 352 41.60 18.57 47.90
CA THR A 352 42.06 18.54 46.49
C THR A 352 41.09 17.80 45.56
N ASN A 353 40.73 18.47 44.47
CA ASN A 353 40.31 17.96 43.17
C ASN A 353 39.01 17.14 43.06
N SER A 354 37.99 17.82 42.52
CA SER A 354 36.85 17.21 41.84
C SER A 354 37.28 16.36 40.64
N VAL A 355 36.79 15.11 40.56
CA VAL A 355 36.69 14.40 39.28
C VAL A 355 35.46 14.94 38.56
N ASP A 356 35.67 15.93 37.71
CA ASP A 356 34.59 16.52 36.91
C ASP A 356 33.97 15.46 35.99
N ASN A 357 32.65 15.26 36.13
CA ASN A 357 31.86 14.43 35.24
C ASN A 357 31.69 15.15 33.89
N ALA A 358 32.76 15.16 33.10
CA ALA A 358 32.84 15.80 31.80
C ALA A 358 31.86 15.14 30.82
N LYS A 359 30.64 15.68 30.75
CA LYS A 359 29.73 15.40 29.64
C LYS A 359 30.49 15.68 28.33
N PRO A 360 30.52 14.77 27.35
CA PRO A 360 31.20 15.00 26.10
C PRO A 360 30.53 16.17 25.36
N ASN A 361 31.14 17.36 25.47
CA ASN A 361 30.67 18.58 24.82
C ASN A 361 30.89 18.46 23.31
N VAL A 362 29.93 17.83 22.62
CA VAL A 362 29.86 17.84 21.16
C VAL A 362 29.86 19.31 20.71
N PRO A 363 30.87 19.78 19.96
CA PRO A 363 30.96 21.18 19.58
C PRO A 363 29.70 21.62 18.84
N SER A 364 29.12 22.76 19.24
CA SER A 364 27.79 23.19 18.77
C SER A 364 27.70 23.35 17.25
N TRP A 365 28.83 23.59 16.58
CA TRP A 365 28.93 23.60 15.11
C TRP A 365 28.71 22.21 14.48
N ARG A 366 29.17 21.11 15.10
CA ARG A 366 28.93 19.74 14.60
C ARG A 366 27.45 19.38 14.67
N PHE A 367 26.78 19.74 15.77
CA PHE A 367 25.33 19.55 15.90
C PHE A 367 24.56 20.35 14.85
N ARG A 368 24.92 21.62 14.63
CA ARG A 368 24.31 22.45 13.56
C ARG A 368 24.52 21.85 12.17
N LEU A 369 25.72 21.35 11.84
CA LEU A 369 25.98 20.68 10.56
C LEU A 369 25.11 19.43 10.36
N LEU A 370 24.94 18.59 11.39
CA LEU A 370 24.08 17.40 11.32
C LEU A 370 22.61 17.78 11.08
N VAL A 371 22.10 18.83 11.74
CA VAL A 371 20.75 19.34 11.49
C VAL A 371 20.62 19.92 10.09
N CYS A 372 21.60 20.70 9.61
CA CYS A 372 21.61 21.22 8.24
C CYS A 372 21.64 20.09 7.19
N ALA A 373 22.42 19.03 7.40
CA ALA A 373 22.46 17.87 6.52
C ALA A 373 21.13 17.10 6.51
N TRP A 374 20.52 16.86 7.67
CA TRP A 374 19.20 16.23 7.77
C TRP A 374 18.09 17.05 7.09
N VAL A 375 18.10 18.38 7.23
CA VAL A 375 17.20 19.29 6.52
C VAL A 375 17.46 19.24 5.01
N LEU A 376 18.73 19.24 4.58
CA LEU A 376 19.09 19.16 3.16
C LEU A 376 18.58 17.86 2.51
N VAL A 377 18.75 16.70 3.15
CA VAL A 377 18.24 15.42 2.61
C VAL A 377 16.71 15.44 2.53
N ASN A 378 16.00 16.06 3.49
CA ASN A 378 14.55 16.25 3.39
C ASN A 378 14.12 17.19 2.25
N VAL A 379 14.89 18.24 1.95
CA VAL A 379 14.63 19.10 0.80
C VAL A 379 14.87 18.35 -0.52
N LEU A 380 15.93 17.54 -0.60
CA LEU A 380 16.23 16.69 -1.75
C LEU A 380 15.15 15.62 -1.97
N ASP A 381 14.66 14.99 -0.90
CA ASP A 381 13.54 14.03 -0.93
C ASP A 381 12.26 14.66 -1.49
N VAL A 382 11.88 15.86 -1.02
CA VAL A 382 10.74 16.61 -1.57
C VAL A 382 10.93 16.95 -3.05
N ILE A 383 12.13 17.39 -3.47
CA ILE A 383 12.44 17.64 -4.89
C ILE A 383 12.32 16.36 -5.72
N TRP A 384 12.78 15.23 -5.19
CA TRP A 384 12.79 13.93 -5.86
C TRP A 384 11.37 13.34 -5.99
N ILE A 385 10.53 13.50 -4.97
CA ILE A 385 9.09 13.19 -5.00
C ILE A 385 8.37 14.05 -6.05
N ILE A 386 8.65 15.36 -6.11
CA ILE A 386 8.10 16.26 -7.15
C ILE A 386 8.54 15.82 -8.55
N TYR A 387 9.81 15.43 -8.74
CA TYR A 387 10.32 14.92 -10.02
C TYR A 387 9.69 13.58 -10.42
N TYR A 388 9.39 12.70 -9.45
CA TYR A 388 8.63 11.46 -9.68
C TYR A 388 7.18 11.75 -10.08
N ILE A 389 6.47 12.61 -9.35
CA ILE A 389 5.08 13.01 -9.69
C ILE A 389 5.04 13.64 -11.09
N ARG A 390 6.03 14.48 -11.45
CA ARG A 390 6.15 14.99 -12.82
C ARG A 390 6.47 13.89 -13.82
N SER A 391 7.44 13.01 -13.57
CA SER A 391 7.77 11.93 -14.53
C SER A 391 6.62 10.93 -14.74
N ALA A 392 5.73 10.76 -13.75
CA ALA A 392 4.52 9.97 -13.85
C ALA A 392 3.40 10.69 -14.63
N THR A 393 3.19 11.99 -14.37
CA THR A 393 2.08 12.75 -14.95
C THR A 393 2.44 13.47 -16.26
N GLU A 394 3.72 13.69 -16.56
CA GLU A 394 4.29 14.27 -17.78
C GLU A 394 5.22 13.25 -18.45
N PRO A 395 4.67 12.23 -19.14
CA PRO A 395 5.48 11.17 -19.76
C PRO A 395 6.41 11.68 -20.88
N ASN A 396 6.03 12.75 -21.60
CA ASN A 396 6.79 13.27 -22.74
C ASN A 396 7.07 14.79 -22.59
N PRO A 397 8.28 15.28 -22.92
CA PRO A 397 9.43 14.52 -23.43
C PRO A 397 10.03 13.60 -22.36
N ARG A 398 10.52 12.41 -22.74
CA ARG A 398 10.88 11.36 -21.79
C ARG A 398 12.12 11.75 -20.98
N THR A 399 12.00 11.62 -19.67
CA THR A 399 13.07 11.84 -18.70
C THR A 399 13.94 10.60 -18.55
N ALA A 400 15.05 10.69 -17.81
CA ALA A 400 15.88 9.54 -17.51
C ALA A 400 15.12 8.44 -16.72
N ALA A 401 14.08 8.80 -15.97
CA ALA A 401 13.29 7.87 -15.16
C ALA A 401 12.25 7.09 -15.98
N ASN A 402 11.56 7.73 -16.92
CA ASN A 402 10.47 7.12 -17.70
C ASN A 402 10.85 6.72 -19.14
N LYS A 403 12.15 6.80 -19.51
CA LYS A 403 12.67 6.40 -20.83
C LYS A 403 12.34 4.95 -21.24
N SER A 404 12.06 4.05 -20.29
CA SER A 404 11.62 2.67 -20.54
C SER A 404 10.77 2.15 -19.37
N HIS A 405 9.80 1.28 -19.65
CA HIS A 405 8.90 0.69 -18.64
C HIS A 405 9.67 0.02 -17.49
N ALA A 406 10.71 -0.77 -17.79
CA ALA A 406 11.54 -1.42 -16.76
C ALA A 406 12.33 -0.42 -15.89
N GLY A 407 12.85 0.65 -16.50
CA GLY A 407 13.50 1.75 -15.76
C GLY A 407 12.51 2.50 -14.86
N TRP A 408 11.29 2.73 -15.36
CA TRP A 408 10.21 3.35 -14.61
C TRP A 408 9.78 2.51 -13.40
N GLN A 409 9.60 1.19 -13.58
CA GLN A 409 9.28 0.26 -12.48
C GLN A 409 10.39 0.21 -11.41
N ALA A 410 11.67 0.21 -11.82
CA ALA A 410 12.79 0.25 -10.88
C ALA A 410 12.84 1.56 -10.09
N TYR A 411 12.62 2.69 -10.78
CA TYR A 411 12.57 4.03 -10.18
C TYR A 411 11.38 4.18 -9.21
N TYR A 412 10.22 3.64 -9.57
CA TYR A 412 9.04 3.51 -8.70
C TYR A 412 9.35 2.74 -7.41
N LEU A 413 9.88 1.52 -7.50
CA LEU A 413 10.19 0.71 -6.32
C LEU A 413 11.20 1.40 -5.39
N MET A 414 12.21 2.06 -5.97
CA MET A 414 13.22 2.83 -5.25
C MET A 414 12.63 4.02 -4.49
N MET A 415 11.67 4.75 -5.09
CA MET A 415 10.96 5.87 -4.45
C MET A 415 10.23 5.43 -3.16
N TYR A 416 9.41 4.38 -3.22
CA TYR A 416 8.65 3.92 -2.04
C TYR A 416 9.54 3.25 -0.98
N ALA A 417 10.58 2.52 -1.40
CA ALA A 417 11.54 1.91 -0.46
C ALA A 417 12.33 2.97 0.32
N PHE A 418 12.82 4.02 -0.36
CA PHE A 418 13.49 5.14 0.30
C PHE A 418 12.50 5.95 1.15
N GLY A 419 11.32 6.30 0.62
CA GLY A 419 10.31 7.08 1.36
C GLY A 419 9.89 6.41 2.67
N PHE A 420 9.74 5.08 2.69
CA PHE A 420 9.50 4.35 3.94
C PHE A 420 10.68 4.46 4.92
N TYR A 421 11.91 4.18 4.46
CA TYR A 421 13.10 4.22 5.30
C TYR A 421 13.39 5.63 5.86
N TRP A 422 13.32 6.64 5.00
CA TRP A 422 13.56 8.03 5.37
C TRP A 422 12.45 8.60 6.27
N GLY A 423 11.20 8.20 6.04
CA GLY A 423 10.09 8.47 6.98
C GLY A 423 10.38 7.92 8.39
N CYS A 424 10.90 6.69 8.49
CA CYS A 424 11.34 6.12 9.78
C CYS A 424 12.47 6.93 10.43
N VAL A 425 13.49 7.36 9.67
CA VAL A 425 14.56 8.23 10.18
C VAL A 425 14.01 9.55 10.70
N ASN A 426 13.11 10.19 9.95
CA ASN A 426 12.44 11.43 10.35
C ASN A 426 11.62 11.26 11.64
N ILE A 427 10.90 10.15 11.80
CA ILE A 427 10.17 9.84 13.04
C ILE A 427 11.12 9.76 14.23
N VAL A 428 12.27 9.08 14.10
CA VAL A 428 13.28 8.97 15.18
C VAL A 428 13.88 10.34 15.52
N VAL A 429 14.24 11.15 14.53
CA VAL A 429 14.80 12.50 14.75
C VAL A 429 13.79 13.41 15.44
N TRP A 430 12.51 13.37 15.04
CA TRP A 430 11.46 14.16 15.69
C TRP A 430 11.14 13.67 17.10
N MET A 431 11.08 12.36 17.35
CA MET A 431 10.95 11.81 18.70
C MET A 431 12.06 12.32 19.62
N TRP A 432 13.31 12.28 19.16
CA TRP A 432 14.47 12.82 19.89
C TRP A 432 14.35 14.33 20.13
N TYR A 433 13.92 15.11 19.14
CA TYR A 433 13.70 16.56 19.28
C TYR A 433 12.65 16.88 20.35
N PHE A 434 11.49 16.20 20.33
CA PHE A 434 10.45 16.43 21.32
C PHE A 434 10.88 15.99 22.73
N GLN A 435 11.60 14.87 22.86
CA GLN A 435 12.20 14.44 24.12
C GLN A 435 13.17 15.52 24.66
N SER A 436 14.13 15.97 23.84
CA SER A 436 15.13 16.96 24.24
C SER A 436 14.56 18.34 24.59
N LYS A 437 13.42 18.73 24.01
CA LYS A 437 12.82 20.07 24.19
C LYS A 437 11.71 20.13 25.25
N TYR A 438 11.05 19.00 25.53
CA TYR A 438 9.91 18.95 26.46
C TYR A 438 10.15 18.09 27.71
N SER A 439 11.35 17.49 27.84
CA SER A 439 11.86 16.95 29.11
C SER A 439 11.56 17.92 30.29
N PRO A 440 10.99 17.42 31.41
CA PRO A 440 10.65 18.23 32.59
C PRO A 440 11.88 18.57 33.45
N THR A 441 12.83 19.32 32.89
CA THR A 441 14.01 19.80 33.63
C THR A 441 13.62 20.70 34.81
N ARG A 442 13.74 20.13 36.01
CA ARG A 442 13.91 20.71 37.36
C ARG A 442 13.82 22.25 37.48
N THR A 443 12.73 22.71 38.10
CA THR A 443 12.59 23.99 38.84
C THR A 443 13.31 25.22 38.28
N GLN A 444 12.69 25.91 37.30
CA GLN A 444 12.96 27.33 37.06
C GLN A 444 11.77 28.19 37.52
N SER A 445 12.05 29.24 38.31
CA SER A 445 11.06 30.26 38.68
C SER A 445 10.51 31.00 37.45
N GLY A 446 9.32 31.61 37.57
CA GLY A 446 8.66 32.39 36.50
C GLY A 446 7.26 31.89 36.10
N ASN A 447 6.44 32.79 35.57
CA ASN A 447 4.99 32.61 35.37
C ASN A 447 4.61 31.34 34.61
N SER A 448 3.81 30.49 35.27
CA SER A 448 3.39 29.17 34.78
C SER A 448 2.52 29.25 33.52
N VAL A 449 1.56 30.17 33.47
CA VAL A 449 0.59 30.30 32.37
C VAL A 449 1.29 30.61 31.04
N VAL A 450 2.15 31.63 31.01
CA VAL A 450 2.91 32.03 29.81
C VAL A 450 3.84 30.90 29.34
N ARG A 451 4.47 30.19 30.29
CA ARG A 451 5.34 29.03 29.99
C ARG A 451 4.55 27.86 29.39
N SER A 452 3.35 27.56 29.90
CA SER A 452 2.45 26.56 29.34
C SER A 452 1.96 26.95 27.95
N LEU A 453 1.46 28.17 27.75
CA LEU A 453 1.00 28.64 26.44
C LEU A 453 2.11 28.56 25.37
N ARG A 454 3.34 29.00 25.71
CA ARG A 454 4.50 28.89 24.80
C ARG A 454 4.91 27.44 24.51
N LYS A 455 4.80 26.53 25.49
CA LYS A 455 5.03 25.09 25.27
C LYS A 455 3.96 24.50 24.33
N TRP A 456 2.68 24.68 24.64
CA TRP A 456 1.57 24.12 23.85
C TRP A 456 1.54 24.68 22.42
N GLY A 457 1.70 26.00 22.22
CA GLY A 457 1.79 26.58 20.88
C GLY A 457 2.97 26.05 20.06
N SER A 458 4.12 25.79 20.73
CA SER A 458 5.28 25.18 20.08
C SER A 458 5.06 23.70 19.72
N VAL A 459 4.22 22.96 20.44
CA VAL A 459 3.81 21.59 20.07
C VAL A 459 2.82 21.63 18.91
N ALA A 460 1.81 22.50 18.99
CA ALA A 460 0.74 22.61 18.00
C ALA A 460 1.24 22.92 16.58
N VAL A 461 2.35 23.68 16.44
CA VAL A 461 2.98 23.95 15.14
C VAL A 461 3.92 22.82 14.69
N LEU A 462 4.71 22.25 15.61
CA LEU A 462 5.76 21.29 15.23
C LEU A 462 5.28 19.84 15.09
N LEU A 463 4.20 19.45 15.79
CA LEU A 463 3.65 18.10 15.72
C LEU A 463 3.03 17.76 14.34
N PRO A 464 2.25 18.66 13.69
CA PRO A 464 1.86 18.47 12.29
C PRO A 464 3.06 18.32 11.35
N ILE A 465 4.11 19.14 11.54
CA ILE A 465 5.33 19.08 10.72
C ILE A 465 6.04 17.73 10.92
N SER A 466 6.12 17.20 12.15
CA SER A 466 6.75 15.88 12.38
C SER A 466 5.95 14.72 11.78
N VAL A 467 4.61 14.80 11.80
CA VAL A 467 3.75 13.82 11.13
C VAL A 467 3.92 13.89 9.61
N ILE A 468 3.97 15.11 9.04
CA ILE A 468 4.22 15.33 7.62
C ILE A 468 5.61 14.84 7.20
N MET A 469 6.66 15.08 7.98
CA MET A 469 8.01 14.56 7.66
C MET A 469 8.13 13.05 7.88
N GLY A 470 7.37 12.46 8.82
CA GLY A 470 7.40 11.03 9.10
C GLY A 470 6.61 10.17 8.10
N LEU A 471 5.46 10.68 7.62
CA LEU A 471 4.57 9.96 6.70
C LEU A 471 4.64 10.47 5.26
N GLY A 472 4.91 11.76 5.06
CA GLY A 472 4.95 12.42 3.76
C GLY A 472 5.80 11.72 2.71
N PRO A 473 7.05 11.31 3.01
CA PRO A 473 7.90 10.62 2.03
C PRO A 473 7.29 9.34 1.44
N PHE A 474 6.41 8.66 2.18
CA PHE A 474 5.73 7.44 1.72
C PHE A 474 4.35 7.70 1.11
N PHE A 475 3.57 8.66 1.64
CA PHE A 475 2.20 8.93 1.22
C PHE A 475 2.07 10.02 0.12
N ALA A 476 2.97 11.01 0.09
CA ALA A 476 2.93 12.12 -0.86
C ALA A 476 3.10 11.69 -2.34
N PRO A 477 3.91 10.67 -2.68
CA PRO A 477 3.94 10.13 -4.05
C PRO A 477 2.57 9.66 -4.56
N VAL A 478 1.76 9.00 -3.72
CA VAL A 478 0.43 8.48 -4.09
C VAL A 478 -0.58 9.61 -4.28
N VAL A 479 -0.67 10.50 -3.29
CA VAL A 479 -1.63 11.62 -3.28
C VAL A 479 -1.27 12.64 -4.37
N GLY A 480 0.03 12.91 -4.54
CA GLY A 480 0.57 13.84 -5.52
C GLY A 480 0.29 13.41 -6.95
N ILE A 481 0.44 12.13 -7.30
CA ILE A 481 0.07 11.63 -8.64
C ILE A 481 -1.41 11.88 -8.92
N LYS A 482 -2.34 11.47 -8.03
CA LYS A 482 -3.78 11.65 -8.30
C LYS A 482 -4.16 13.13 -8.46
N LEU A 483 -3.64 14.02 -7.61
CA LEU A 483 -3.92 15.46 -7.69
C LEU A 483 -3.35 16.11 -8.96
N ILE A 484 -2.07 15.85 -9.29
CA ILE A 484 -1.42 16.46 -10.46
C ILE A 484 -1.94 15.82 -11.77
N GLN A 485 -2.33 14.54 -11.78
CA GLN A 485 -3.00 13.91 -12.92
C GLN A 485 -4.39 14.53 -13.15
N GLN A 486 -5.15 14.82 -12.10
CA GLN A 486 -6.44 15.52 -12.23
C GLN A 486 -6.26 16.96 -12.72
N GLN A 487 -5.26 17.69 -12.21
CA GLN A 487 -4.94 19.04 -12.70
C GLN A 487 -4.48 19.01 -14.16
N ALA A 488 -3.66 18.03 -14.55
CA ALA A 488 -3.22 17.82 -15.93
C ALA A 488 -4.37 17.45 -16.86
N TRP A 489 -5.32 16.62 -16.41
CA TRP A 489 -6.52 16.28 -17.19
C TRP A 489 -7.38 17.52 -17.46
N LEU A 490 -7.43 18.47 -16.53
CA LEU A 490 -8.20 19.71 -16.70
C LEU A 490 -7.46 20.75 -17.56
N HIS A 491 -6.17 21.00 -17.32
CA HIS A 491 -5.48 22.19 -17.82
C HIS A 491 -4.41 21.97 -18.89
N ARG A 492 -4.04 20.71 -19.21
CA ARG A 492 -2.90 20.47 -20.13
C ARG A 492 -3.16 20.91 -21.57
N CYS A 493 -4.42 21.01 -21.98
CA CYS A 493 -4.82 21.48 -23.31
C CYS A 493 -5.20 22.97 -23.34
N ASP A 494 -5.03 23.73 -22.26
CA ASP A 494 -5.40 25.17 -22.19
C ASP A 494 -4.67 26.04 -23.24
N LEU A 495 -3.50 25.59 -23.71
CA LEU A 495 -2.68 26.22 -24.75
C LEU A 495 -3.04 25.82 -26.19
N PHE A 496 -4.01 24.91 -26.38
CA PHE A 496 -4.46 24.42 -27.68
C PHE A 496 -5.88 24.92 -27.98
N SER A 497 -6.25 24.98 -29.27
CA SER A 497 -7.61 25.33 -29.70
C SER A 497 -8.63 24.20 -29.47
N GLY A 498 -8.19 22.95 -29.29
CA GLY A 498 -9.06 21.83 -28.97
C GLY A 498 -8.41 20.71 -28.14
N GLU A 499 -9.25 19.80 -27.69
CA GLU A 499 -8.87 18.54 -27.06
C GLU A 499 -9.70 17.37 -27.60
N VAL A 500 -9.11 16.19 -27.58
CA VAL A 500 -9.73 14.95 -28.05
C VAL A 500 -9.73 13.95 -26.90
N VAL A 501 -10.89 13.39 -26.60
CA VAL A 501 -11.05 12.37 -25.56
C VAL A 501 -11.30 11.02 -26.22
N LEU A 502 -10.29 10.15 -26.15
CA LEU A 502 -10.36 8.78 -26.63
C LEU A 502 -10.91 7.87 -25.53
N ASN A 503 -11.99 7.17 -25.81
CA ASN A 503 -12.57 6.18 -24.93
C ASN A 503 -12.45 4.81 -25.61
N GLY A 504 -11.51 3.99 -25.13
CA GLY A 504 -11.42 2.59 -25.53
C GLY A 504 -12.46 1.72 -24.83
N LEU A 505 -12.64 0.50 -25.30
CA LEU A 505 -13.57 -0.46 -24.72
C LEU A 505 -13.04 -1.04 -23.41
N LEU A 506 -13.96 -1.36 -22.51
CA LEU A 506 -13.65 -2.10 -21.29
C LEU A 506 -13.67 -3.61 -21.58
N PHE A 507 -12.99 -4.40 -20.75
CA PHE A 507 -13.07 -5.87 -20.78
C PHE A 507 -14.53 -6.39 -20.73
N THR A 508 -15.40 -5.68 -20.01
CA THR A 508 -16.83 -6.00 -19.86
C THR A 508 -17.74 -5.30 -20.88
N SER A 509 -17.21 -4.63 -21.91
CA SER A 509 -18.03 -3.94 -22.90
C SER A 509 -18.82 -4.94 -23.79
N PRO A 510 -20.07 -4.63 -24.18
CA PRO A 510 -20.84 -5.47 -25.11
C PRO A 510 -20.12 -5.67 -26.45
N ARG A 511 -20.33 -6.82 -27.12
CA ARG A 511 -19.69 -7.16 -28.42
C ARG A 511 -19.98 -6.14 -29.54
N ASN A 512 -21.04 -5.34 -29.41
CA ASN A 512 -21.46 -4.32 -30.39
C ASN A 512 -21.00 -2.89 -30.00
N ALA A 513 -20.27 -2.72 -28.90
CA ALA A 513 -19.73 -1.43 -28.50
C ALA A 513 -18.49 -1.09 -29.36
N ILE A 514 -18.31 0.19 -29.67
CA ILE A 514 -17.19 0.70 -30.48
C ILE A 514 -16.34 1.68 -29.65
N PRO A 515 -15.01 1.72 -29.84
CA PRO A 515 -14.17 2.79 -29.30
C PRO A 515 -14.54 4.13 -29.96
N VAL A 516 -14.48 5.22 -29.19
CA VAL A 516 -14.89 6.56 -29.67
C VAL A 516 -13.83 7.63 -29.37
N ALA A 517 -13.52 8.46 -30.36
CA ALA A 517 -12.80 9.71 -30.20
C ALA A 517 -13.80 10.88 -30.23
N SER A 518 -13.99 11.54 -29.09
CA SER A 518 -14.84 12.74 -28.97
C SER A 518 -13.99 14.01 -29.10
N PHE A 519 -14.34 14.88 -30.03
CA PHE A 519 -13.60 16.10 -30.33
C PHE A 519 -14.28 17.33 -29.74
N TYR A 520 -13.50 18.12 -29.01
CA TYR A 520 -13.93 19.34 -28.35
C TYR A 520 -13.07 20.51 -28.82
N PHE A 521 -13.68 21.58 -29.29
CA PHE A 521 -12.97 22.78 -29.76
C PHE A 521 -13.51 24.03 -29.08
N ARG A 522 -12.62 25.01 -28.87
CA ARG A 522 -12.96 26.26 -28.22
C ARG A 522 -13.73 27.17 -29.18
N GLN A 523 -14.97 27.49 -28.84
CA GLN A 523 -15.79 28.42 -29.61
C GLN A 523 -15.36 29.88 -29.37
N PRO A 524 -15.81 30.84 -30.21
CA PRO A 524 -15.54 32.27 -30.02
C PRO A 524 -16.05 32.85 -28.69
N ASN A 525 -16.98 32.16 -28.02
CA ASN A 525 -17.46 32.49 -26.67
C ASN A 525 -16.43 32.14 -25.56
N GLY A 526 -15.31 31.48 -25.89
CA GLY A 526 -14.29 31.01 -24.95
C GLY A 526 -14.56 29.63 -24.33
N ASN A 527 -15.76 29.08 -24.50
CA ASN A 527 -16.13 27.76 -23.98
C ASN A 527 -15.59 26.64 -24.88
N LEU A 528 -15.31 25.50 -24.25
CA LEU A 528 -14.92 24.26 -24.91
C LEU A 528 -16.18 23.40 -25.13
N GLU A 529 -16.57 23.18 -26.38
CA GLU A 529 -17.81 22.47 -26.71
C GLU A 529 -17.54 21.27 -27.64
N LYS A 530 -18.27 20.16 -27.44
CA LYS A 530 -18.13 18.95 -28.26
C LYS A 530 -18.74 19.19 -29.64
N GLN A 531 -17.97 18.98 -30.70
CA GLN A 531 -18.44 19.21 -32.06
C GLN A 531 -18.84 17.91 -32.79
N TYR A 532 -18.03 16.85 -32.66
CA TYR A 532 -18.24 15.59 -33.35
C TYR A 532 -17.54 14.41 -32.66
N ASP A 533 -18.04 13.21 -32.92
CA ASP A 533 -17.45 11.95 -32.47
C ASP A 533 -17.06 11.08 -33.67
N TYR A 534 -15.90 10.43 -33.60
CA TYR A 534 -15.48 9.40 -34.54
C TYR A 534 -15.48 8.02 -33.86
N GLY A 535 -16.11 7.04 -34.49
CA GLY A 535 -16.09 5.64 -34.06
C GLY A 535 -14.97 4.87 -34.77
N LEU A 536 -14.34 3.93 -34.06
CA LEU A 536 -13.39 2.97 -34.63
C LEU A 536 -14.07 1.60 -34.82
N THR A 537 -13.93 1.02 -36.01
CA THR A 537 -14.50 -0.29 -36.36
C THR A 537 -13.47 -1.14 -37.12
N GLN A 538 -13.53 -2.45 -36.95
CA GLN A 538 -12.76 -3.41 -37.75
C GLN A 538 -13.61 -3.82 -38.96
N ASP A 539 -13.00 -4.04 -40.13
CA ASP A 539 -13.73 -4.63 -41.25
C ASP A 539 -14.16 -6.08 -40.92
N GLY A 540 -15.34 -6.45 -41.41
CA GLY A 540 -15.89 -7.80 -41.28
C GLY A 540 -15.23 -8.84 -42.18
N THR A 541 -14.53 -8.42 -43.24
CA THR A 541 -13.87 -9.34 -44.20
C THR A 541 -12.36 -9.47 -43.96
N ASN A 542 -11.64 -8.36 -43.74
CA ASN A 542 -10.21 -8.36 -43.48
C ASN A 542 -9.86 -7.74 -42.11
N ARG A 543 -9.26 -8.54 -41.24
CA ARG A 543 -8.91 -8.16 -39.86
C ARG A 543 -7.82 -7.11 -39.74
N SER A 544 -7.00 -6.90 -40.77
CA SER A 544 -5.98 -5.84 -40.82
C SER A 544 -6.53 -4.49 -41.28
N LEU A 545 -7.78 -4.43 -41.77
CA LEU A 545 -8.46 -3.17 -42.12
C LEU A 545 -9.29 -2.64 -40.94
N TRP A 546 -9.12 -1.36 -40.65
CA TRP A 546 -9.86 -0.65 -39.60
C TRP A 546 -10.35 0.71 -40.10
N HIS A 547 -11.63 1.01 -39.88
CA HIS A 547 -12.27 2.25 -40.29
C HIS A 547 -12.52 3.15 -39.07
N PHE A 548 -11.95 4.35 -39.10
CA PHE A 548 -12.19 5.44 -38.16
C PHE A 548 -13.09 6.46 -38.85
N ALA A 549 -14.36 6.52 -38.48
CA ALA A 549 -15.40 7.23 -39.24
C ALA A 549 -16.29 8.11 -38.36
N LEU A 550 -16.79 9.21 -38.92
CA LEU A 550 -17.70 10.14 -38.27
C LEU A 550 -19.01 9.44 -37.87
N LEU A 551 -19.46 9.62 -36.63
CA LEU A 551 -20.68 8.99 -36.11
C LEU A 551 -21.95 9.78 -36.51
N PRO A 552 -23.10 9.11 -36.79
CA PRO A 552 -24.28 9.74 -37.40
C PRO A 552 -24.87 10.95 -36.67
N ASP A 553 -24.75 11.02 -35.35
CA ASP A 553 -25.27 12.13 -34.52
C ASP A 553 -24.35 13.37 -34.51
N SER A 554 -23.25 13.36 -35.29
CA SER A 554 -22.26 14.45 -35.36
C SER A 554 -22.57 15.45 -36.49
N GLN A 555 -22.36 16.74 -36.25
CA GLN A 555 -22.51 17.74 -37.32
C GLN A 555 -21.31 17.73 -38.29
N PRO A 556 -21.53 17.85 -39.61
CA PRO A 556 -20.49 17.68 -40.64
C PRO A 556 -19.64 18.95 -40.85
N LEU A 557 -18.91 19.37 -39.81
CA LEU A 557 -17.90 20.44 -39.90
C LEU A 557 -16.50 19.95 -40.31
N THR A 558 -16.30 18.64 -40.47
CA THR A 558 -15.01 18.06 -40.91
C THR A 558 -14.99 17.84 -42.43
N GLN A 559 -13.87 18.17 -43.08
CA GLN A 559 -13.65 17.97 -44.52
C GLN A 559 -13.36 16.49 -44.89
N ILE A 560 -13.36 15.60 -43.90
CA ILE A 560 -13.06 14.17 -44.00
C ILE A 560 -14.24 13.44 -43.34
N GLN A 561 -14.69 12.34 -43.95
CA GLN A 561 -15.79 11.52 -43.43
C GLN A 561 -15.28 10.26 -42.72
N SER A 562 -14.17 9.69 -43.20
CA SER A 562 -13.51 8.53 -42.60
C SER A 562 -12.04 8.44 -42.97
N VAL A 563 -11.27 7.73 -42.14
CA VAL A 563 -9.90 7.26 -42.42
C VAL A 563 -9.89 5.74 -42.26
N THR A 564 -9.44 5.03 -43.28
CA THR A 564 -9.22 3.57 -43.24
C THR A 564 -7.73 3.29 -43.11
N TYR A 565 -7.37 2.44 -42.16
CA TYR A 565 -5.99 1.98 -41.92
C TYR A 565 -5.83 0.54 -42.39
N ASP A 566 -4.71 0.27 -43.03
CA ASP A 566 -4.22 -1.06 -43.39
C ASP A 566 -2.95 -1.33 -42.56
N PHE A 567 -3.06 -2.30 -41.65
CA PHE A 567 -1.96 -2.70 -40.76
C PHE A 567 -1.02 -3.76 -41.35
N ASP A 568 -1.31 -4.34 -42.52
CA ASP A 568 -0.38 -5.25 -43.21
C ASP A 568 0.60 -4.45 -44.09
N ASN A 569 0.10 -3.40 -44.76
CA ASN A 569 0.88 -2.51 -45.62
C ASN A 569 1.37 -1.23 -44.91
N PHE A 570 0.93 -0.97 -43.67
CA PHE A 570 1.21 0.24 -42.89
C PHE A 570 0.79 1.55 -43.60
N THR A 571 -0.35 1.50 -44.28
CA THR A 571 -0.91 2.63 -45.06
C THR A 571 -2.26 3.07 -44.54
N PHE A 572 -2.66 4.30 -44.85
CA PHE A 572 -4.00 4.80 -44.57
C PHE A 572 -4.54 5.64 -45.73
N VAL A 573 -5.87 5.66 -45.87
CA VAL A 573 -6.60 6.41 -46.92
C VAL A 573 -7.81 7.08 -46.29
N SER A 574 -8.05 8.35 -46.62
CA SER A 574 -9.19 9.12 -46.13
C SER A 574 -10.23 9.40 -47.21
N THR A 575 -11.52 9.45 -46.84
CA THR A 575 -12.65 9.64 -47.76
C THR A 575 -13.36 10.95 -47.50
N CYS A 576 -13.74 11.67 -48.56
CA CYS A 576 -14.32 13.01 -48.48
C CYS A 576 -15.87 13.01 -48.41
N PRO A 577 -16.49 13.99 -47.74
CA PRO A 577 -17.93 14.19 -47.79
C PRO A 577 -18.42 14.37 -49.24
N GLY A 578 -19.45 13.62 -49.62
CA GLY A 578 -20.20 13.83 -50.87
C GLY A 578 -19.91 12.87 -52.03
N ASN A 579 -18.83 12.08 -51.99
CA ASN A 579 -18.64 10.92 -52.87
C ASN A 579 -17.44 10.06 -52.41
N THR A 580 -17.30 8.84 -52.94
CA THR A 580 -16.21 7.88 -52.62
C THR A 580 -14.82 8.28 -53.15
N SER A 581 -14.57 9.58 -53.35
CA SER A 581 -13.26 10.13 -53.69
C SER A 581 -12.36 10.19 -52.46
N GLN A 582 -11.11 9.76 -52.62
CA GLN A 582 -10.08 9.82 -51.58
C GLN A 582 -9.65 11.28 -51.36
N CYS A 583 -9.68 11.80 -50.13
CA CYS A 583 -9.18 13.15 -49.84
C CYS A 583 -7.65 13.19 -49.84
N SER A 584 -7.05 12.20 -49.18
CA SER A 584 -5.61 12.07 -48.97
C SER A 584 -5.26 10.65 -48.56
N GLN A 585 -4.02 10.26 -48.80
CA GLN A 585 -3.47 8.94 -48.47
C GLN A 585 -2.11 9.10 -47.80
N GLY A 586 -1.64 8.06 -47.11
CA GLY A 586 -0.31 8.11 -46.50
C GLY A 586 0.18 6.77 -45.99
N SER A 587 1.43 6.77 -45.53
CA SER A 587 2.07 5.66 -44.82
C SER A 587 2.36 6.07 -43.39
N PHE A 588 2.18 5.15 -42.45
CA PHE A 588 2.64 5.30 -41.07
C PHE A 588 3.74 4.28 -40.78
N LYS A 589 4.46 4.48 -39.68
CA LYS A 589 5.45 3.54 -39.16
C LYS A 589 5.32 3.50 -37.66
N ASP A 590 5.04 2.32 -37.11
CA ASP A 590 4.90 2.11 -35.67
C ASP A 590 6.23 1.74 -35.01
N THR A 591 7.15 1.09 -35.75
CA THR A 591 8.40 0.54 -35.22
C THR A 591 9.34 1.60 -34.59
N GLY A 592 9.19 1.81 -33.29
CA GLY A 592 10.15 2.50 -32.41
C GLY A 592 10.03 4.03 -32.37
N VAL A 593 9.64 4.70 -33.45
CA VAL A 593 9.22 6.12 -33.49
C VAL A 593 7.97 6.19 -34.35
N LEU A 594 6.93 6.88 -33.90
CA LEU A 594 5.78 7.17 -34.76
C LEU A 594 6.19 8.17 -35.83
N GLU A 595 6.19 7.72 -37.08
CA GLU A 595 6.39 8.55 -38.26
C GLU A 595 5.15 8.42 -39.16
N LEU A 596 4.64 9.52 -39.69
CA LEU A 596 3.60 9.53 -40.72
C LEU A 596 4.07 10.37 -41.91
N SER A 597 3.75 9.92 -43.12
CA SER A 597 3.93 10.69 -44.35
C SER A 597 2.58 10.75 -45.05
N ILE A 598 1.99 11.93 -45.09
CA ILE A 598 0.65 12.20 -45.63
C ILE A 598 0.81 12.88 -46.98
N THR A 599 0.11 12.41 -48.01
CA THR A 599 0.15 12.97 -49.37
C THR A 599 -1.25 13.42 -49.78
N ASP A 600 -1.36 14.68 -50.21
CA ASP A 600 -2.55 15.23 -50.86
C ASP A 600 -2.51 14.88 -52.37
N PRO A 601 -3.41 14.04 -52.90
CA PRO A 601 -3.47 13.67 -54.31
C PRO A 601 -3.88 14.82 -55.24
N PHE A 602 -4.47 15.91 -54.72
CA PHE A 602 -4.87 17.07 -55.50
C PHE A 602 -3.75 18.11 -55.62
N ASN A 603 -2.97 18.31 -54.54
CA ASN A 603 -1.90 19.32 -54.50
C ASN A 603 -0.46 18.74 -54.57
N SER A 604 -0.29 17.42 -54.52
CA SER A 604 1.03 16.74 -54.42
C SER A 604 1.90 17.18 -53.24
N THR A 605 1.33 17.83 -52.23
CA THR A 605 2.01 18.22 -51.00
C THR A 605 2.19 17.00 -50.10
N ILE A 606 3.39 16.86 -49.51
CA ILE A 606 3.72 15.79 -48.57
C ILE A 606 3.96 16.41 -47.19
N ALA A 607 3.09 16.09 -46.24
CA ALA A 607 3.26 16.45 -44.84
C ALA A 607 3.92 15.28 -44.08
N HIS A 608 5.14 15.51 -43.60
CA HIS A 608 5.85 14.55 -42.76
C HIS A 608 5.66 14.89 -41.28
N LEU A 609 5.25 13.91 -40.48
CA LEU A 609 5.05 14.03 -39.04
C LEU A 609 5.96 13.03 -38.31
N ARG A 610 6.60 13.44 -37.22
CA ARG A 610 7.50 12.59 -36.41
C ARG A 610 7.29 12.82 -34.92
N ALA A 611 7.24 11.74 -34.15
CA ALA A 611 7.22 11.82 -32.69
C ALA A 611 8.60 12.19 -32.12
N VAL A 612 8.60 13.02 -31.07
CA VAL A 612 9.83 13.45 -30.37
C VAL A 612 10.52 12.29 -29.66
N ASP A 613 9.73 11.36 -29.10
CA ASP A 613 10.20 10.26 -28.24
C ASP A 613 10.04 8.89 -28.92
N LYS A 614 10.87 7.93 -28.49
CA LYS A 614 10.78 6.52 -28.92
C LYS A 614 9.75 5.74 -28.09
N GLY A 615 9.14 4.72 -28.68
CA GLY A 615 8.22 3.79 -28.00
C GLY A 615 6.90 4.45 -27.62
N TRP A 616 6.30 5.19 -28.56
CA TRP A 616 4.99 5.83 -28.43
C TRP A 616 3.88 4.82 -28.10
N ASP A 617 4.01 3.62 -28.68
CA ASP A 617 3.39 2.38 -28.27
C ASP A 617 4.45 1.47 -27.61
N TYR A 618 4.14 0.88 -26.46
CA TYR A 618 5.13 0.14 -25.67
C TYR A 618 5.31 -1.33 -26.12
N GLY A 619 4.97 -1.67 -27.37
CA GLY A 619 5.14 -3.01 -27.96
C GLY A 619 4.26 -4.12 -27.35
N LYS A 620 3.48 -3.78 -26.33
CA LYS A 620 2.47 -4.55 -25.60
C LYS A 620 1.55 -3.55 -24.89
N SER A 621 0.42 -4.05 -24.39
CA SER A 621 -0.61 -3.33 -23.63
C SER A 621 -0.17 -2.96 -22.20
N ASP A 622 1.11 -2.62 -22.00
CA ASP A 622 1.73 -2.40 -20.69
C ASP A 622 1.58 -0.95 -20.16
N ASP A 623 1.34 0.02 -21.06
CA ASP A 623 1.21 1.45 -20.78
C ASP A 623 0.26 2.09 -21.82
N ALA A 624 -0.38 3.20 -21.47
CA ALA A 624 -1.18 3.99 -22.42
C ALA A 624 -0.30 4.64 -23.51
N PRO A 625 -0.76 4.76 -24.77
CA PRO A 625 0.03 5.34 -25.86
C PRO A 625 0.36 6.81 -25.57
N SER A 626 1.62 7.19 -25.82
CA SER A 626 2.15 8.46 -25.31
C SER A 626 3.24 9.07 -26.19
N TYR A 627 2.96 10.26 -26.75
CA TYR A 627 3.87 10.97 -27.66
C TYR A 627 3.62 12.50 -27.72
N ILE A 628 4.59 13.21 -28.29
CA ILE A 628 4.44 14.56 -28.85
C ILE A 628 4.75 14.44 -30.35
N LEU A 629 3.77 14.70 -31.21
CA LEU A 629 3.90 14.62 -32.66
C LEU A 629 4.13 16.01 -33.22
N LYS A 630 5.21 16.18 -33.96
CA LYS A 630 5.57 17.42 -34.62
C LYS A 630 5.59 17.26 -36.13
N GLN A 631 5.34 18.37 -36.83
CA GLN A 631 5.68 18.50 -38.24
C GLN A 631 7.20 18.45 -38.41
N VAL A 632 7.65 17.80 -39.48
CA VAL A 632 9.05 17.79 -39.93
C VAL A 632 9.19 18.85 -41.02
N ASP A 633 10.08 19.81 -40.80
CA ASP A 633 10.35 20.89 -41.75
C ASP A 633 11.28 20.41 -42.88
N GLY A 634 11.40 21.19 -43.96
CA GLY A 634 12.15 20.81 -45.17
C GLY A 634 13.66 20.59 -44.99
N ASP A 635 14.22 21.00 -43.85
CA ASP A 635 15.60 20.74 -43.42
C ASP A 635 15.75 19.46 -42.57
N GLY A 636 14.64 18.78 -42.27
CA GLY A 636 14.57 17.60 -41.38
C GLY A 636 14.43 17.94 -39.89
N SER A 637 14.30 19.22 -39.53
CA SER A 637 14.10 19.65 -38.14
C SER A 637 12.64 19.45 -37.67
N LEU A 638 12.39 19.67 -36.37
CA LEU A 638 11.12 19.36 -35.70
C LEU A 638 10.39 20.64 -35.29
N GLY A 639 9.56 21.17 -36.19
CA GLY A 639 8.79 22.41 -36.07
C GLY A 639 7.59 22.35 -35.12
N ASN A 640 6.40 22.72 -35.60
CA ASN A 640 5.21 22.89 -34.77
C ASN A 640 4.65 21.55 -34.24
N VAL A 641 4.03 21.59 -33.05
CA VAL A 641 3.32 20.44 -32.47
C VAL A 641 1.92 20.36 -33.07
N VAL A 642 1.59 19.22 -33.67
CA VAL A 642 0.27 18.98 -34.28
C VAL A 642 -0.65 18.30 -33.26
N VAL A 643 -0.17 17.20 -32.65
CA VAL A 643 -0.91 16.43 -31.64
C VAL A 643 0.00 16.10 -30.45
N ARG A 644 -0.52 16.25 -29.23
CA ARG A 644 0.17 15.85 -28.00
C ARG A 644 -0.74 14.99 -27.12
N THR A 645 -0.27 13.83 -26.68
CA THR A 645 -0.98 13.06 -25.64
C THR A 645 -0.92 13.80 -24.31
N ALA A 646 -2.06 14.01 -23.67
CA ALA A 646 -2.18 14.75 -22.42
C ALA A 646 -1.93 13.82 -21.20
N VAL A 647 -2.97 13.16 -20.70
CA VAL A 647 -2.95 12.14 -19.64
C VAL A 647 -4.17 11.22 -19.79
N THR A 648 -4.10 10.02 -19.20
CA THR A 648 -5.31 9.22 -18.92
C THR A 648 -6.13 9.86 -17.80
N ARG A 649 -7.44 9.61 -17.80
CA ARG A 649 -8.38 10.16 -16.82
C ARG A 649 -8.14 9.54 -15.44
N PRO A 650 -8.11 10.32 -14.35
CA PRO A 650 -8.07 9.78 -13.00
C PRO A 650 -9.18 8.73 -12.80
N GLU A 651 -8.80 7.56 -12.27
CA GLU A 651 -9.67 6.41 -11.97
C GLU A 651 -10.33 5.74 -13.20
N HIS A 652 -10.01 6.16 -14.43
CA HIS A 652 -10.53 5.60 -15.68
C HIS A 652 -9.43 5.45 -16.75
N CYS A 653 -8.59 4.42 -16.61
CA CYS A 653 -7.45 4.14 -17.51
C CYS A 653 -7.82 4.01 -19.01
N TYR A 654 -9.06 3.60 -19.29
CA TYR A 654 -9.59 3.44 -20.65
C TYR A 654 -9.88 4.77 -21.38
N SER A 655 -9.85 5.90 -20.66
CA SER A 655 -10.10 7.24 -21.20
C SER A 655 -8.80 8.06 -21.26
N LEU A 656 -8.36 8.43 -22.46
CA LEU A 656 -7.11 9.16 -22.74
C LEU A 656 -7.42 10.50 -23.41
N LYS A 657 -6.88 11.60 -22.87
CA LYS A 657 -6.98 12.93 -23.48
C LYS A 657 -5.76 13.21 -24.37
N LEU A 658 -5.98 13.88 -25.49
CA LEU A 658 -4.98 14.50 -26.34
C LEU A 658 -5.32 15.98 -26.54
N CYS A 659 -4.31 16.80 -26.82
CA CYS A 659 -4.46 18.18 -27.26
C CYS A 659 -4.08 18.28 -28.74
N ALA A 660 -4.89 19.01 -29.51
CA ALA A 660 -4.69 19.24 -30.95
C ALA A 660 -5.25 20.62 -31.32
N ASN A 661 -4.70 21.26 -32.35
CA ASN A 661 -5.15 22.60 -32.73
C ASN A 661 -6.26 22.59 -33.80
N ASP A 662 -6.18 21.65 -34.75
CA ASP A 662 -6.99 21.64 -35.96
C ASP A 662 -7.61 20.27 -36.25
N ALA A 663 -8.65 20.27 -37.08
CA ALA A 663 -9.49 19.13 -37.43
C ALA A 663 -9.07 18.40 -38.73
N ASP A 664 -7.82 18.59 -39.16
CA ASP A 664 -7.32 18.16 -40.46
C ASP A 664 -6.85 16.68 -40.48
N ILE A 665 -6.32 16.21 -41.61
CA ILE A 665 -5.76 14.86 -41.70
C ILE A 665 -4.50 14.68 -40.81
N ALA A 666 -3.70 15.73 -40.61
CA ALA A 666 -2.52 15.66 -39.74
C ALA A 666 -2.87 15.45 -38.27
N THR A 667 -4.07 15.88 -37.82
CA THR A 667 -4.65 15.46 -36.54
C THR A 667 -5.38 14.11 -36.63
N LEU A 668 -6.28 13.91 -37.60
CA LEU A 668 -7.18 12.74 -37.64
C LEU A 668 -6.43 11.42 -37.85
N ALA A 669 -5.41 11.38 -38.71
CA ALA A 669 -4.64 10.17 -38.99
C ALA A 669 -3.91 9.60 -37.75
N PRO A 670 -3.11 10.37 -36.99
CA PRO A 670 -2.50 9.87 -35.75
C PRO A 670 -3.53 9.68 -34.61
N VAL A 671 -4.63 10.42 -34.58
CA VAL A 671 -5.68 10.24 -33.57
C VAL A 671 -6.38 8.88 -33.72
N GLY A 672 -6.78 8.46 -34.92
CA GLY A 672 -7.41 7.16 -35.14
C GLY A 672 -6.47 5.98 -34.82
N LEU A 673 -5.20 6.09 -35.24
CA LEU A 673 -4.14 5.13 -34.87
C LEU A 673 -3.90 5.07 -33.35
N THR A 674 -4.02 6.20 -32.66
CA THR A 674 -3.91 6.26 -31.19
C THR A 674 -5.14 5.69 -30.49
N LEU A 675 -6.35 5.86 -31.04
CA LEU A 675 -7.56 5.21 -30.53
C LEU A 675 -7.46 3.69 -30.65
N PHE A 676 -6.85 3.17 -31.73
CA PHE A 676 -6.56 1.75 -31.87
C PHE A 676 -5.62 1.24 -30.76
N ARG A 677 -4.44 1.87 -30.57
CA ARG A 677 -3.52 1.48 -29.48
C ARG A 677 -4.12 1.69 -28.08
N GLN A 678 -4.89 2.76 -27.86
CA GLN A 678 -5.59 3.02 -26.60
C GLN A 678 -6.67 1.98 -26.34
N ASN A 679 -7.36 1.47 -27.36
CA ASN A 679 -8.37 0.41 -27.21
C ASN A 679 -7.74 -0.91 -26.74
N GLU A 680 -6.59 -1.30 -27.30
CA GLU A 680 -5.86 -2.49 -26.84
C GLU A 680 -5.37 -2.34 -25.39
N TYR A 681 -4.86 -1.16 -25.01
CA TYR A 681 -4.53 -0.86 -23.62
C TYR A 681 -5.77 -0.86 -22.71
N SER A 682 -6.90 -0.29 -23.16
CA SER A 682 -8.15 -0.17 -22.39
C SER A 682 -8.71 -1.51 -21.98
N LYS A 683 -8.69 -2.51 -22.87
CA LYS A 683 -9.11 -3.88 -22.56
C LYS A 683 -8.30 -4.47 -21.41
N VAL A 684 -6.98 -4.29 -21.43
CA VAL A 684 -6.07 -4.88 -20.44
C VAL A 684 -6.12 -4.12 -19.11
N CYS A 685 -6.06 -2.78 -19.12
CA CYS A 685 -6.13 -1.98 -17.89
C CYS A 685 -7.51 -2.04 -17.19
N SER A 686 -8.55 -2.51 -17.89
CA SER A 686 -9.88 -2.77 -17.32
C SER A 686 -10.19 -4.26 -17.13
N THR A 687 -9.25 -5.16 -17.44
CA THR A 687 -9.36 -6.57 -17.06
C THR A 687 -9.23 -6.64 -15.52
N PRO A 688 -10.19 -7.25 -14.80
CA PRO A 688 -10.09 -7.34 -13.35
C PRO A 688 -8.89 -8.20 -12.94
N ASN A 689 -7.99 -7.62 -12.14
CA ASN A 689 -6.78 -8.28 -11.65
C ASN A 689 -7.07 -9.66 -11.03
N SER A 690 -6.43 -10.68 -11.60
CA SER A 690 -6.81 -12.09 -11.52
C SER A 690 -6.17 -12.91 -10.41
#